data_AF-A0A446BNY1-F1
#
_entry.id   AF-A0A446BNY1-F1
#
_cell.length_a   1.000
_cell.length_b   1.000
_cell.length_c   1.000
_cell.angle_alpha   90.00
_cell.angle_beta   90.00
_cell.angle_gamma   90.00
#
_symmetry.space_group_name_H-M   'P 1'
#
loop_
_entity.id
_entity.type
_entity.pdbx_description
1 polymer ?
#
loop_
_entity_poly.entity_id
_entity_poly.type
_entity_poly.pdbx_seq_one_letter_code
_entity_poly.pdbx_strand_id
1 'polypeptide(L)'
;MALPPKWYQFLVGVFASLGSVLFGYDLGVIAQVIASPSFLTKFNPSSNETAAVVSVFTGGAFIGAAMAGPAGDYLGRRWTIMSGALVFCLGGGLQTGAQTLGYLYAGRSLAGVGVGILCMIVPLYQAELSHPSIRGRVTALQQFMLGVGALAAGWISYGTYVGFADTNDGQWRTSLGIQVIPAVFLAALILLFPESPRWLIDHDRPDAGLKTLAMLHAHGDTTDAWVQAEFEQIQEAITYEHEHEAKSYAELFRDRSCFRRLFLACALQASIQMTGVSAIQYYSVSIYGLMGIKGDETLKYQAISSVIALVAQFLCILLIDRFGRRWPLICGNLGNCVTFIIATILLALYPPGANNNKAAAWGFIVVTWTYNFSFSATCGPLSWIIPAEIFDTKTRSKGVSIATMTSFAFNTMIGQVTDPAMKAVGYRYYYLFVICNFTNALFFWAFLPETANRPLEEMNRLFTDAPLFVPTMDERQWATTDLERRVEEVKAKQGEALHSEFLGTVKGDLANVTGPPSMLAPCSVVEVGHCWAQRPAVFAAPALEPCPEKRALLVLRWFLIALRSQLYVGVDLQTPPTLKPTASPTSKPKTKTKLPSIRKPLNAFLGELFLASWTDPATRTQTRLVAEQVSHHPPITAMHVSTPAHGGVRADGYARVEMTFSGASGVLIRQVGHATLRVERYGEDYLVPLPDVRVRGFLSGCLYPEIGGTYHIVGSSGVAVEVRFSGEGVFRGRRNAFEARVYRRGEEKGASIFEVAGCWSEGWTVKDARTGRVLEAYEVDAPENGPAPMEMPPVEAQDPWESRRAWAGVLRGLHAGDMRAVVAEKTKIEQAQRQMRASEALRGIVWEPLLFRSVAGAEHHVFHRLADGLDWPLQHEKTKGVWRVDDERVKNLQRPFRGELTPFGY
;
A
#
# COMPACT_ATOMS: atom_id res chain seq x y z
N MET A 1 22.36 -24.51 11.89
CA MET A 1 20.93 -24.16 11.78
C MET A 1 20.84 -22.67 11.53
N ALA A 2 20.37 -22.24 10.36
CA ALA A 2 20.17 -20.82 10.09
C ALA A 2 19.01 -20.30 10.97
N LEU A 3 19.24 -19.20 11.68
CA LEU A 3 18.19 -18.55 12.48
C LEU A 3 17.02 -18.14 11.56
N PRO A 4 15.76 -18.23 12.02
CA PRO A 4 14.63 -17.72 11.26
C PRO A 4 14.83 -16.24 10.88
N PRO A 5 14.40 -15.75 9.71
CA PRO A 5 14.78 -14.43 9.19
C PRO A 5 14.30 -13.31 10.12
N LYS A 6 13.13 -13.47 10.73
CA LYS A 6 12.60 -12.56 11.76
C LYS A 6 13.48 -12.47 13.01
N TRP A 7 14.00 -13.61 13.46
CA TRP A 7 14.90 -13.66 14.62
C TRP A 7 16.27 -13.10 14.26
N TYR A 8 16.77 -13.40 13.07
CA TYR A 8 18.02 -12.83 12.57
C TYR A 8 17.92 -11.30 12.48
N GLN A 9 16.88 -10.75 11.85
CA GLN A 9 16.63 -9.30 11.78
C GLN A 9 16.47 -8.64 13.15
N PHE A 10 15.72 -9.28 14.06
CA PHE A 10 15.54 -8.76 15.41
C PHE A 10 16.87 -8.72 16.17
N LEU A 11 17.67 -9.80 16.09
CA LEU A 11 18.99 -9.85 16.69
C LEU A 11 19.91 -8.79 16.07
N VAL A 12 19.95 -8.67 14.75
CA VAL A 12 20.70 -7.61 14.04
C VAL A 12 20.30 -6.22 14.51
N GLY A 13 18.99 -5.97 14.68
CA GLY A 13 18.46 -4.73 15.24
C GLY A 13 18.94 -4.48 16.67
N VAL A 14 18.82 -5.47 17.56
CA VAL A 14 19.27 -5.39 18.97
C VAL A 14 20.80 -5.18 19.07
N PHE A 15 21.57 -5.84 18.21
CA PHE A 15 23.02 -5.70 18.20
C PHE A 15 23.46 -4.36 17.64
N ALA A 16 22.79 -3.84 16.61
CA ALA A 16 23.07 -2.50 16.10
C ALA A 16 22.80 -1.43 17.17
N SER A 17 21.76 -1.57 18.00
CA SER A 17 21.46 -0.61 19.08
C SER A 17 22.44 -0.64 20.26
N LEU A 18 23.43 -1.55 20.29
CA LEU A 18 24.53 -1.49 21.27
C LEU A 18 25.31 -0.17 21.20
N GLY A 19 25.38 0.49 20.04
CA GLY A 19 25.98 1.83 19.95
C GLY A 19 25.29 2.85 20.86
N SER A 20 23.99 2.68 21.12
CA SER A 20 23.22 3.55 22.01
C SER A 20 23.48 3.26 23.50
N VAL A 21 23.91 2.04 23.84
CA VAL A 21 24.36 1.69 25.20
C VAL A 21 25.57 2.53 25.59
N LEU A 22 26.51 2.78 24.66
CA LEU A 22 27.70 3.59 24.93
C LEU A 22 27.34 5.01 25.34
N PHE A 23 26.38 5.61 24.62
CA PHE A 23 25.90 6.95 24.97
C PHE A 23 25.18 6.95 26.33
N GLY A 24 24.26 6.02 26.55
CA GLY A 24 23.56 5.91 27.83
C GLY A 24 24.49 5.67 29.02
N TYR A 25 25.53 4.88 28.82
CA TYR A 25 26.54 4.60 29.83
C TYR A 25 27.33 5.85 30.21
N ASP A 26 27.84 6.59 29.21
CA ASP A 26 28.59 7.83 29.43
C ASP A 26 27.76 8.87 30.20
N LEU A 27 26.50 9.07 29.79
CA LEU A 27 25.56 9.96 30.48
C LEU A 27 25.40 9.63 31.97
N GLY A 28 25.40 8.34 32.32
CA GLY A 28 25.23 7.89 33.70
C GLY A 28 26.51 7.97 34.54
N VAL A 29 27.67 7.65 33.96
CA VAL A 29 28.94 7.57 34.71
C VAL A 29 29.50 8.93 35.06
N ILE A 30 29.34 9.93 34.20
CA ILE A 30 30.01 11.22 34.39
C ILE A 30 29.62 11.93 35.69
N ALA A 31 28.37 11.76 36.13
CA ALA A 31 27.86 12.33 37.38
C ALA A 31 28.61 11.81 38.62
N GLN A 32 28.98 10.53 38.60
CA GLN A 32 29.79 9.93 39.67
C GLN A 32 31.25 10.37 39.59
N VAL A 33 31.81 10.43 38.38
CA VAL A 33 33.22 10.80 38.17
C VAL A 33 33.50 12.19 38.71
N ILE A 34 32.71 13.19 38.33
CA ILE A 34 32.93 14.58 38.76
C ILE A 34 32.65 14.81 40.25
N ALA A 35 31.88 13.93 40.87
CA ALA A 35 31.54 13.99 42.30
C ALA A 35 32.41 13.07 43.19
N SER A 36 33.34 12.33 42.60
CA SER A 36 34.20 11.38 43.33
C SER A 36 35.25 12.13 44.16
N PRO A 37 35.40 11.82 45.47
CA PRO A 37 36.42 12.45 46.31
C PRO A 37 37.84 12.32 45.76
N SER A 38 38.20 11.15 45.23
CA SER A 38 39.50 10.89 44.60
C SER A 38 39.75 11.78 43.38
N PHE A 39 38.73 11.97 42.54
CA PHE A 39 38.78 12.85 41.37
C PHE A 39 38.98 14.31 41.76
N LEU A 40 38.19 14.80 42.72
CA LEU A 40 38.28 16.17 43.22
C LEU A 40 39.63 16.45 43.87
N THR A 41 40.16 15.49 44.65
CA THR A 41 41.47 15.63 45.31
C THR A 41 42.60 15.65 44.29
N LYS A 42 42.52 14.83 43.23
CA LYS A 42 43.57 14.71 42.23
C LYS A 42 43.64 15.89 41.27
N PHE A 43 42.49 16.36 40.78
CA PHE A 43 42.45 17.38 39.72
C PHE A 43 42.07 18.78 40.22
N ASN A 44 41.43 18.88 41.40
CA ASN A 44 40.92 20.12 42.00
C ASN A 44 40.29 21.10 40.98
N PRO A 45 39.34 20.66 40.14
CA PRO A 45 38.82 21.45 39.03
C PRO A 45 37.95 22.61 39.52
N SER A 46 38.09 23.77 38.87
CA SER A 46 37.12 24.86 38.99
C SER A 46 35.74 24.47 38.41
N SER A 47 34.69 25.23 38.74
CA SER A 47 33.34 25.03 38.20
C SER A 47 33.31 24.96 36.67
N ASN A 48 34.08 25.83 36.01
CA ASN A 48 34.15 25.87 34.55
C ASN A 48 34.88 24.66 33.97
N GLU A 49 35.91 24.16 34.67
CA GLU A 49 36.67 22.96 34.27
C GLU A 49 35.83 21.69 34.47
N THR A 50 35.13 21.55 35.59
CA THR A 50 34.18 20.45 35.81
C THR A 50 33.09 20.46 34.74
N ALA A 51 32.55 21.63 34.44
CA ALA A 51 31.54 21.78 33.39
C ALA A 51 32.11 21.48 31.99
N ALA A 52 33.38 21.80 31.74
CA ALA A 52 34.08 21.42 30.51
C ALA A 52 34.31 19.91 30.41
N VAL A 53 34.61 19.23 31.52
CA VAL A 53 34.74 17.76 31.53
C VAL A 53 33.43 17.12 31.05
N VAL A 54 32.28 17.66 31.47
CA VAL A 54 30.96 17.18 31.04
C VAL A 54 30.66 17.56 29.58
N SER A 55 30.83 18.84 29.21
CA SER A 55 30.35 19.39 27.93
C SER A 55 31.20 19.01 26.73
N VAL A 56 32.51 18.79 26.89
CA VAL A 56 33.42 18.47 25.76
C VAL A 56 33.08 17.13 25.10
N PHE A 57 32.48 16.20 25.85
CA PHE A 57 31.96 14.95 25.28
C PHE A 57 30.85 15.21 24.27
N THR A 58 29.85 16.00 24.63
CA THR A 58 28.72 16.30 23.73
C THR A 58 29.13 17.25 22.61
N GLY A 59 30.12 18.12 22.83
CA GLY A 59 30.76 18.90 21.77
C GLY A 59 31.49 18.03 20.74
N GLY A 60 32.18 16.97 21.20
CA GLY A 60 32.72 15.94 20.31
C GLY A 60 31.62 15.21 19.53
N ALA A 61 30.51 14.87 20.19
CA ALA A 61 29.38 14.20 19.57
C ALA A 61 28.68 15.04 18.50
N PHE A 62 28.64 16.37 18.65
CA PHE A 62 28.20 17.28 17.60
C PHE A 62 29.02 17.11 16.32
N ILE A 63 30.36 17.09 16.44
CA ILE A 63 31.28 16.94 15.31
C ILE A 63 31.12 15.53 14.71
N GLY A 64 31.05 14.50 15.56
CA GLY A 64 30.83 13.12 15.14
C GLY A 64 29.55 12.94 14.32
N ALA A 65 28.44 13.53 14.77
CA ALA A 65 27.16 13.46 14.07
C ALA A 65 27.19 14.18 12.70
N ALA A 66 27.98 15.23 12.56
CA ALA A 66 28.18 15.94 11.29
C ALA A 66 28.99 15.10 10.30
N MET A 67 30.01 14.39 10.78
CA MET A 67 30.87 13.52 9.96
C MET A 67 30.18 12.21 9.55
N ALA A 68 29.24 11.73 10.36
CA ALA A 68 28.61 10.42 10.21
C ALA A 68 27.86 10.22 8.89
N GLY A 69 27.15 11.25 8.40
CA GLY A 69 26.38 11.18 7.16
C GLY A 69 27.29 10.92 5.94
N PRO A 70 28.23 11.84 5.63
CA PRO A 70 29.18 11.65 4.53
C PRO A 70 30.01 10.37 4.66
N ALA A 71 30.45 10.01 5.88
CA ALA A 71 31.17 8.77 6.12
C ALA A 71 30.31 7.53 5.85
N GLY A 72 29.05 7.53 6.26
CA GLY A 72 28.09 6.45 6.03
C GLY A 72 27.71 6.26 4.57
N ASP A 73 27.75 7.33 3.78
CA ASP A 73 27.51 7.29 2.35
C ASP A 73 28.76 6.83 1.58
N TYR A 74 29.98 7.23 1.99
CA TYR A 74 31.22 6.85 1.29
C TYR A 74 31.82 5.49 1.71
N LEU A 75 31.86 5.18 3.01
CA LEU A 75 32.50 3.98 3.55
C LEU A 75 31.53 2.80 3.72
N GLY A 76 30.23 3.06 3.65
CA GLY A 76 29.19 2.12 4.08
C GLY A 76 28.84 2.26 5.56
N ARG A 77 27.77 1.58 5.98
CA ARG A 77 27.20 1.71 7.32
C ARG A 77 28.00 0.88 8.31
N ARG A 78 28.42 -0.33 7.91
CA ARG A 78 29.24 -1.24 8.73
C ARG A 78 30.57 -0.61 9.13
N TRP A 79 31.30 -0.03 8.18
CA TRP A 79 32.61 0.56 8.44
C TRP A 79 32.53 1.88 9.20
N THR A 80 31.46 2.65 9.02
CA THR A 80 31.20 3.86 9.83
C THR A 80 30.87 3.52 11.29
N ILE A 81 30.13 2.44 11.55
CA ILE A 81 29.92 1.96 12.93
C ILE A 81 31.25 1.50 13.55
N MET A 82 32.05 0.75 12.80
CA MET A 82 33.37 0.31 13.25
C MET A 82 34.27 1.50 13.62
N SER A 83 34.37 2.51 12.75
CA SER A 83 35.22 3.67 13.00
C SER A 83 34.75 4.44 14.24
N GLY A 84 33.45 4.64 14.41
CA GLY A 84 32.86 5.24 15.61
C GLY A 84 33.21 4.48 16.88
N ALA A 85 33.11 3.14 16.86
CA ALA A 85 33.44 2.30 18.01
C ALA A 85 34.93 2.34 18.36
N LEU A 86 35.83 2.34 17.37
CA LEU A 86 37.28 2.44 17.59
C LEU A 86 37.67 3.82 18.15
N VAL A 87 37.12 4.90 17.61
CA VAL A 87 37.34 6.26 18.12
C VAL A 87 36.83 6.38 19.56
N PHE A 88 35.68 5.76 19.87
CA PHE A 88 35.18 5.69 21.24
C PHE A 88 36.12 4.93 22.19
N CYS A 89 36.67 3.79 21.76
CA CYS A 89 37.64 3.01 22.55
C CYS A 89 38.90 3.83 22.85
N LEU A 90 39.42 4.56 21.86
CA LEU A 90 40.57 5.45 22.05
C LEU A 90 40.26 6.55 23.07
N GLY A 91 39.09 7.19 22.95
CA GLY A 91 38.62 8.19 23.91
C GLY A 91 38.49 7.63 25.33
N GLY A 92 37.85 6.47 25.47
CA GLY A 92 37.69 5.79 26.76
C GLY A 92 39.03 5.36 27.39
N GLY A 93 39.98 4.89 26.58
CA GLY A 93 41.34 4.56 27.04
C GLY A 93 42.08 5.78 27.59
N LEU A 94 42.02 6.92 26.89
CA LEU A 94 42.62 8.18 27.34
C LEU A 94 42.00 8.69 28.64
N GLN A 95 40.67 8.59 28.77
CA GLN A 95 39.97 8.96 30.00
C GLN A 95 40.37 8.08 31.18
N THR A 96 40.44 6.76 30.96
CA THR A 96 40.81 5.78 32.01
C THR A 96 42.24 5.99 32.50
N GLY A 97 43.16 6.33 31.58
CA GLY A 97 44.56 6.61 31.86
C GLY A 97 44.86 8.04 32.32
N ALA A 98 43.84 8.90 32.50
CA ALA A 98 44.06 10.33 32.65
C ALA A 98 44.93 10.69 33.87
N GLN A 99 45.95 11.50 33.62
CA GLN A 99 46.86 12.05 34.65
C GLN A 99 46.69 13.56 34.85
N THR A 100 46.16 14.25 33.84
CA THR A 100 45.80 15.68 33.90
C THR A 100 44.41 15.89 33.30
N LEU A 101 43.79 17.04 33.56
CA LEU A 101 42.49 17.38 32.96
C LEU A 101 42.54 17.41 31.42
N GLY A 102 43.68 17.71 30.81
CA GLY A 102 43.87 17.66 29.36
C GLY A 102 43.62 16.26 28.76
N TYR A 103 44.05 15.19 29.44
CA TYR A 103 43.74 13.82 29.02
C TYR A 103 42.24 13.52 29.09
N LEU A 104 41.58 14.03 30.12
CA LEU A 104 40.12 13.93 30.27
C LEU A 104 39.39 14.68 29.16
N TYR A 105 39.77 15.91 28.85
CA TYR A 105 39.16 16.69 27.77
C TYR A 105 39.36 16.03 26.40
N ALA A 106 40.59 15.62 26.07
CA ALA A 106 40.88 14.95 24.81
C ALA A 106 40.13 13.62 24.70
N GLY A 107 40.15 12.82 25.78
CA GLY A 107 39.47 11.53 25.82
C GLY A 107 37.94 11.66 25.77
N ARG A 108 37.35 12.65 26.45
CA ARG A 108 35.92 12.98 26.37
C ARG A 108 35.55 13.44 24.97
N SER A 109 36.35 14.31 24.35
CA SER A 109 36.11 14.80 22.98
C SER A 109 36.11 13.66 21.97
N LEU A 110 37.12 12.79 22.00
CA LEU A 110 37.20 11.63 21.10
C LEU A 110 36.08 10.63 21.36
N ALA A 111 35.79 10.29 22.62
CA ALA A 111 34.65 9.43 22.93
C ALA A 111 33.33 10.06 22.44
N GLY A 112 33.20 11.37 22.57
CA GLY A 112 32.12 12.16 22.01
C GLY A 112 31.98 11.96 20.51
N VAL A 113 33.05 12.16 19.73
CA VAL A 113 33.05 11.95 18.27
C VAL A 113 32.57 10.54 17.93
N GLY A 114 33.08 9.52 18.62
CA GLY A 114 32.64 8.13 18.44
C GLY A 114 31.14 7.94 18.68
N VAL A 115 30.61 8.47 19.79
CA VAL A 115 29.17 8.40 20.11
C VAL A 115 28.33 9.21 19.13
N GLY A 116 28.78 10.38 18.70
CA GLY A 116 28.10 11.18 17.68
C GLY A 116 27.93 10.43 16.37
N ILE A 117 28.98 9.72 15.93
CA ILE A 117 28.94 8.85 14.76
C ILE A 117 27.89 7.75 14.95
N LEU A 118 27.98 7.02 16.08
CA LEU A 118 27.10 5.88 16.37
C LEU A 118 25.63 6.30 16.48
N CYS A 119 25.32 7.40 17.18
CA CYS A 119 23.97 7.91 17.34
C CYS A 119 23.30 8.29 16.01
N MET A 120 24.07 8.71 15.02
CA MET A 120 23.56 9.07 13.70
C MET A 120 23.45 7.85 12.76
N ILE A 121 24.46 6.98 12.72
CA ILE A 121 24.53 5.90 11.71
C ILE A 121 23.74 4.64 12.09
N VAL A 122 23.69 4.28 13.39
CA VAL A 122 23.02 3.06 13.86
C VAL A 122 21.54 3.02 13.47
N PRO A 123 20.76 4.11 13.64
CA PRO A 123 19.34 4.08 13.30
C PRO A 123 19.10 3.95 11.79
N LEU A 124 19.97 4.54 10.99
CA LEU A 124 19.94 4.42 9.54
C LEU A 124 20.20 2.97 9.11
N TYR A 125 21.25 2.36 9.67
CA TYR A 125 21.60 0.98 9.42
C TYR A 125 20.49 0.00 9.83
N GLN A 126 19.87 0.22 10.99
CA GLN A 126 18.70 -0.57 11.43
C GLN A 126 17.50 -0.42 10.47
N ALA A 127 17.24 0.80 9.98
CA ALA A 127 16.12 1.04 9.07
C ALA A 127 16.29 0.35 7.71
N GLU A 128 17.53 0.24 7.23
CA GLU A 128 17.87 -0.39 5.95
C GLU A 128 17.94 -1.92 6.00
N LEU A 129 18.12 -2.50 7.19
CA LEU A 129 18.15 -3.96 7.40
C LEU A 129 16.84 -4.55 7.92
N SER A 130 15.93 -3.72 8.42
CA SER A 130 14.69 -4.19 9.03
C SER A 130 13.55 -4.24 8.03
N HIS A 131 12.80 -5.35 8.09
CA HIS A 131 11.56 -5.48 7.35
C HIS A 131 10.58 -4.35 7.73
N PRO A 132 9.86 -3.75 6.77
CA PRO A 132 8.97 -2.60 7.02
C PRO A 132 7.99 -2.80 8.19
N SER A 133 7.48 -4.02 8.39
CA SER A 133 6.50 -4.33 9.46
C SER A 133 7.05 -4.27 10.89
N ILE A 134 8.37 -4.34 11.10
CA ILE A 134 8.99 -4.27 12.44
C ILE A 134 9.85 -3.02 12.64
N ARG A 135 10.06 -2.22 11.57
CA ARG A 135 10.98 -1.08 11.53
C ARG A 135 10.81 -0.12 12.71
N GLY A 136 9.59 0.33 12.99
CA GLY A 136 9.31 1.26 14.09
C GLY A 136 9.69 0.71 15.48
N ARG A 137 9.45 -0.59 15.72
CA ARG A 137 9.84 -1.26 16.96
C ARG A 137 11.36 -1.38 17.09
N VAL A 138 12.05 -1.66 15.99
CA VAL A 138 13.52 -1.74 15.96
C VAL A 138 14.13 -0.36 16.22
N THR A 139 13.61 0.71 15.62
CA THR A 139 14.09 2.08 15.88
C THR A 139 13.84 2.49 17.34
N ALA A 140 12.71 2.09 17.94
CA ALA A 140 12.44 2.37 19.36
C ALA A 140 13.41 1.66 20.33
N LEU A 141 14.06 0.56 19.92
CA LEU A 141 15.10 -0.10 20.72
C LEU A 141 16.30 0.81 20.98
N GLN A 142 16.53 1.84 20.17
CA GLN A 142 17.63 2.80 20.38
C GLN A 142 17.52 3.48 21.75
N GLN A 143 16.36 4.09 22.05
CA GLN A 143 16.15 4.78 23.32
C GLN A 143 16.13 3.79 24.49
N PHE A 144 15.60 2.59 24.28
CA PHE A 144 15.61 1.54 25.29
C PHE A 144 17.05 1.11 25.64
N MET A 145 17.92 0.91 24.64
CA MET A 145 19.31 0.54 24.85
C MET A 145 20.13 1.67 25.47
N LEU A 146 19.80 2.93 25.19
CA LEU A 146 20.33 4.06 25.95
C LEU A 146 19.94 3.94 27.43
N GLY A 147 18.69 3.60 27.74
CA GLY A 147 18.25 3.31 29.10
C GLY A 147 19.00 2.15 29.76
N VAL A 148 19.26 1.05 29.02
CA VAL A 148 20.07 -0.08 29.51
C VAL A 148 21.49 0.37 29.85
N GLY A 149 22.12 1.20 29.01
CA GLY A 149 23.42 1.78 29.28
C GLY A 149 23.43 2.64 30.55
N ALA A 150 22.43 3.51 30.71
CA ALA A 150 22.29 4.36 31.89
C ALA A 150 22.01 3.55 33.18
N LEU A 151 21.29 2.43 33.08
CA LEU A 151 21.07 1.51 34.19
C LEU A 151 22.37 0.83 34.61
N ALA A 152 23.13 0.29 33.65
CA ALA A 152 24.42 -0.33 33.92
C ALA A 152 25.38 0.68 34.56
N ALA A 153 25.48 1.88 33.98
CA ALA A 153 26.29 2.97 34.51
C ALA A 153 25.88 3.38 35.92
N GLY A 154 24.58 3.47 36.24
CA GLY A 154 24.11 3.83 37.57
C GLY A 154 24.58 2.84 38.64
N TRP A 155 24.43 1.54 38.40
CA TRP A 155 24.86 0.50 39.36
C TRP A 155 26.37 0.36 39.44
N ILE A 156 27.09 0.45 38.31
CA ILE A 156 28.55 0.44 38.30
C ILE A 156 29.10 1.65 39.05
N SER A 157 28.55 2.84 38.79
CA SER A 157 28.93 4.08 39.47
C SER A 157 28.70 4.01 40.98
N TYR A 158 27.56 3.48 41.42
CA TYR A 158 27.31 3.26 42.84
C TYR A 158 28.31 2.26 43.45
N GLY A 159 28.55 1.15 42.75
CA GLY A 159 29.48 0.11 43.19
C GLY A 159 30.93 0.59 43.29
N THR A 160 31.40 1.39 42.33
CA THR A 160 32.76 1.96 42.38
C THR A 160 32.87 3.07 43.41
N TYR A 161 31.83 3.90 43.57
CA TYR A 161 31.82 4.97 44.56
C TYR A 161 31.90 4.46 46.00
N VAL A 162 31.18 3.40 46.34
CA VAL A 162 31.15 2.81 47.70
C VAL A 162 32.22 1.72 47.89
N GLY A 163 32.58 0.99 46.83
CA GLY A 163 33.50 -0.14 46.90
C GLY A 163 34.97 0.24 46.94
N PHE A 164 35.35 1.40 46.41
CA PHE A 164 36.71 1.94 46.50
C PHE A 164 36.83 3.00 47.59
N ALA A 165 37.97 3.05 48.26
CA ALA A 165 38.27 4.12 49.22
C ALA A 165 38.34 5.49 48.53
N ASP A 166 37.99 6.56 49.27
CA ASP A 166 37.95 7.95 48.77
C ASP A 166 39.29 8.46 48.21
N THR A 167 40.41 7.83 48.56
CA THR A 167 41.76 8.18 48.08
C THR A 167 42.18 7.37 46.84
N ASN A 168 41.39 6.38 46.43
CA ASN A 168 41.74 5.47 45.35
C ASN A 168 41.15 5.96 44.01
N ASP A 169 42.03 6.31 43.06
CA ASP A 169 41.66 6.71 41.70
C ASP A 169 40.83 5.65 40.94
N GLY A 170 40.86 4.39 41.38
CA GLY A 170 40.00 3.32 40.89
C GLY A 170 38.50 3.65 40.96
N GLN A 171 38.10 4.55 41.87
CA GLN A 171 36.72 5.02 42.03
C GLN A 171 36.16 5.63 40.74
N TRP A 172 36.92 6.47 40.04
CA TRP A 172 36.48 7.12 38.78
C TRP A 172 37.06 6.43 37.54
N ARG A 173 38.28 5.89 37.61
CA ARG A 173 38.93 5.22 36.48
C ARG A 173 38.22 3.94 36.06
N THR A 174 37.76 3.15 37.03
CA THR A 174 37.07 1.88 36.72
C THR A 174 35.75 2.14 36.02
N SER A 175 34.97 3.11 36.49
CA SER A 175 33.71 3.49 35.85
C SER A 175 33.92 3.94 34.40
N LEU A 176 34.94 4.76 34.13
CA LEU A 176 35.29 5.19 32.77
C LEU A 176 35.90 4.07 31.93
N GLY A 177 36.67 3.16 32.51
CA GLY A 177 37.29 2.04 31.80
C GLY A 177 36.30 1.00 31.32
N ILE A 178 35.27 0.71 32.11
CA ILE A 178 34.25 -0.27 31.74
C ILE A 178 33.49 0.14 30.46
N GLN A 179 33.38 1.43 30.15
CA GLN A 179 32.71 1.89 28.91
C GLN A 179 33.39 1.37 27.62
N VAL A 180 34.67 1.00 27.68
CA VAL A 180 35.41 0.44 26.55
C VAL A 180 34.95 -0.98 26.21
N ILE A 181 34.48 -1.75 27.20
CA ILE A 181 34.06 -3.15 27.02
C ILE A 181 32.92 -3.28 26.00
N PRO A 182 31.75 -2.61 26.17
CA PRO A 182 30.67 -2.70 25.19
C PRO A 182 31.09 -2.12 23.82
N ALA A 183 32.04 -1.19 23.76
CA ALA A 183 32.51 -0.61 22.51
C ALA A 183 33.41 -1.58 21.72
N VAL A 184 34.31 -2.29 22.40
CA VAL A 184 35.12 -3.36 21.80
C VAL A 184 34.21 -4.49 21.31
N PHE A 185 33.18 -4.84 22.10
CA PHE A 185 32.22 -5.85 21.70
C PHE A 185 31.44 -5.43 20.44
N LEU A 186 30.98 -4.18 20.37
CA LEU A 186 30.35 -3.62 19.17
C LEU A 186 31.29 -3.65 17.96
N ALA A 187 32.54 -3.22 18.13
CA ALA A 187 33.56 -3.24 17.07
C ALA A 187 33.83 -4.67 16.56
N ALA A 188 33.96 -5.64 17.46
CA ALA A 188 34.18 -7.04 17.06
C ALA A 188 32.95 -7.62 16.35
N LEU A 189 31.75 -7.37 16.89
CA LEU A 189 30.52 -7.95 16.37
C LEU A 189 30.11 -7.36 15.02
N ILE A 190 30.30 -6.05 14.79
CA ILE A 190 29.85 -5.42 13.53
C ILE A 190 30.50 -6.05 12.29
N LEU A 191 31.67 -6.70 12.45
CA LEU A 191 32.34 -7.43 11.37
C LEU A 191 31.60 -8.70 10.91
N LEU A 192 30.74 -9.26 11.76
CA LEU A 192 29.92 -10.43 11.45
C LEU A 192 28.63 -10.05 10.73
N PHE A 193 28.24 -8.78 10.76
CA PHE A 193 27.01 -8.31 10.14
C PHE A 193 27.20 -7.94 8.66
N PRO A 194 26.14 -8.10 7.85
CA PRO A 194 26.17 -7.71 6.44
C PRO A 194 26.24 -6.19 6.29
N GLU A 195 26.74 -5.71 5.16
CA GLU A 195 26.59 -4.29 4.81
C GLU A 195 25.13 -4.00 4.41
N SER A 196 24.72 -2.74 4.42
CA SER A 196 23.39 -2.35 3.96
C SER A 196 23.13 -2.79 2.51
N PRO A 197 22.03 -3.49 2.21
CA PRO A 197 21.68 -3.89 0.85
C PRO A 197 21.43 -2.67 -0.04
N ARG A 198 20.82 -1.61 0.51
CA ARG A 198 20.61 -0.34 -0.21
C ARG A 198 21.95 0.30 -0.58
N TRP A 199 22.90 0.39 0.36
CA TRP A 199 24.22 0.97 0.09
C TRP A 199 24.97 0.20 -0.99
N LEU A 200 24.92 -1.14 -0.95
CA LEU A 200 25.58 -1.99 -1.95
C LEU A 200 25.01 -1.76 -3.36
N ILE A 201 23.69 -1.63 -3.50
CA ILE A 201 23.04 -1.37 -4.79
C ILE A 201 23.39 0.03 -5.30
N ASP A 202 23.44 1.02 -4.42
CA ASP A 202 23.79 2.41 -4.72
C ASP A 202 25.25 2.57 -5.18
N HIS A 203 26.14 1.66 -4.76
CA HIS A 203 27.57 1.65 -5.09
C HIS A 203 27.93 0.63 -6.19
N ASP A 204 27.06 0.45 -7.17
CA ASP A 204 27.28 -0.42 -8.34
C ASP A 204 27.58 -1.90 -7.97
N ARG A 205 27.07 -2.39 -6.83
CA ARG A 205 27.20 -3.81 -6.39
C ARG A 205 25.83 -4.48 -6.21
N PRO A 206 24.98 -4.52 -7.26
CA PRO A 206 23.64 -5.09 -7.19
C PRO A 206 23.60 -6.55 -6.71
N ASP A 207 24.50 -7.40 -7.22
CA ASP A 207 24.51 -8.83 -6.86
C ASP A 207 24.77 -9.07 -5.37
N ALA A 208 25.66 -8.28 -4.77
CA ALA A 208 25.96 -8.34 -3.35
C ALA A 208 24.79 -7.80 -2.50
N GLY A 209 24.11 -6.76 -3.01
CA GLY A 209 22.88 -6.22 -2.42
C GLY A 209 21.76 -7.27 -2.40
N LEU A 210 21.48 -7.92 -3.54
CA LEU A 210 20.49 -8.97 -3.67
C LEU A 210 20.78 -10.16 -2.74
N LYS A 211 22.03 -10.62 -2.68
CA LYS A 211 22.45 -11.71 -1.78
C LYS A 211 22.26 -11.35 -0.31
N THR A 212 22.54 -10.10 0.05
CA THR A 212 22.33 -9.61 1.41
C THR A 212 20.85 -9.55 1.77
N LEU A 213 20.02 -9.05 0.85
CA LEU A 213 18.57 -9.01 0.98
C LEU A 213 17.99 -10.42 1.15
N ALA A 214 18.43 -11.36 0.32
CA ALA A 214 18.07 -12.77 0.40
C ALA A 214 18.43 -13.39 1.75
N MET A 215 19.63 -13.12 2.25
CA MET A 215 20.08 -13.59 3.56
C MET A 215 19.23 -13.02 4.71
N LEU A 216 18.82 -11.76 4.61
CA LEU A 216 18.01 -11.10 5.63
C LEU A 216 16.56 -11.59 5.61
N HIS A 217 15.97 -11.83 4.43
CA HIS A 217 14.52 -11.98 4.26
C HIS A 217 14.07 -13.39 3.82
N ALA A 218 14.90 -14.16 3.12
CA ALA A 218 14.53 -15.46 2.55
C ALA A 218 15.60 -16.57 2.71
N HIS A 219 16.31 -16.59 3.84
CA HIS A 219 17.33 -17.64 4.13
C HIS A 219 18.46 -17.76 3.09
N GLY A 220 18.73 -16.70 2.34
CA GLY A 220 19.72 -16.69 1.27
C GLY A 220 19.17 -17.11 -0.09
N ASP A 221 17.87 -17.35 -0.23
CA ASP A 221 17.23 -17.59 -1.52
C ASP A 221 17.09 -16.27 -2.30
N THR A 222 17.97 -16.09 -3.29
CA THR A 222 17.93 -14.94 -4.19
C THR A 222 16.82 -15.02 -5.21
N THR A 223 16.15 -16.16 -5.39
CA THR A 223 15.05 -16.35 -6.34
C THR A 223 13.67 -16.18 -5.70
N ASP A 224 13.63 -15.98 -4.37
CA ASP A 224 12.40 -15.70 -3.66
C ASP A 224 11.71 -14.45 -4.21
N ALA A 225 10.41 -14.58 -4.49
CA ALA A 225 9.63 -13.55 -5.18
C ALA A 225 9.57 -12.23 -4.38
N TRP A 226 9.59 -12.30 -3.04
CA TRP A 226 9.60 -11.10 -2.22
C TRP A 226 10.96 -10.40 -2.28
N VAL A 227 12.05 -11.16 -2.21
CA VAL A 227 13.42 -10.63 -2.29
C VAL A 227 13.67 -9.95 -3.65
N GLN A 228 13.22 -10.57 -4.74
CA GLN A 228 13.34 -9.98 -6.07
C GLN A 228 12.54 -8.67 -6.20
N ALA A 229 11.29 -8.66 -5.72
CA ALA A 229 10.46 -7.46 -5.72
C ALA A 229 11.05 -6.31 -4.89
N GLU A 230 11.59 -6.62 -3.70
CA GLU A 230 12.22 -5.62 -2.84
C GLU A 230 13.55 -5.11 -3.42
N PHE A 231 14.32 -5.98 -4.07
CA PHE A 231 15.53 -5.60 -4.79
C PHE A 231 15.24 -4.64 -5.95
N GLU A 232 14.26 -4.96 -6.79
CA GLU A 232 13.83 -4.11 -7.92
C GLU A 232 13.30 -2.76 -7.42
N GLN A 233 12.50 -2.75 -6.35
CA GLN A 233 12.01 -1.53 -5.72
C GLN A 233 13.17 -0.63 -5.23
N ILE A 234 14.21 -1.22 -4.62
CA ILE A 234 15.38 -0.46 -4.17
C ILE A 234 16.15 0.10 -5.38
N GLN A 235 16.33 -0.67 -6.45
CA GLN A 235 16.97 -0.19 -7.68
C GLN A 235 16.21 0.96 -8.34
N GLU A 236 14.88 0.86 -8.46
CA GLU A 236 14.05 1.94 -8.99
C GLU A 236 14.16 3.21 -8.14
N ALA A 237 14.10 3.07 -6.81
CA ALA A 237 14.22 4.20 -5.90
C ALA A 237 15.59 4.90 -6.02
N ILE A 238 16.68 4.14 -6.09
CA ILE A 238 18.03 4.67 -6.28
C ILE A 238 18.17 5.35 -7.65
N THR A 239 17.66 4.71 -8.71
CA THR A 239 17.68 5.28 -10.07
C THR A 239 16.92 6.60 -10.12
N TYR A 240 15.73 6.64 -9.52
CA TYR A 240 14.94 7.86 -9.40
C TYR A 240 15.66 8.94 -8.58
N GLU A 241 16.33 8.58 -7.49
CA GLU A 241 17.13 9.51 -6.66
C GLU A 241 18.36 10.05 -7.40
N HIS A 242 19.03 9.21 -8.20
CA HIS A 242 20.15 9.60 -9.06
C HIS A 242 19.70 10.53 -10.19
N GLU A 243 18.54 10.27 -10.79
CA GLU A 243 17.95 11.09 -11.86
C GLU A 243 17.36 12.42 -11.36
N HIS A 244 16.86 12.46 -10.12
CA HIS A 244 16.19 13.62 -9.52
C HIS A 244 17.04 14.34 -8.45
N GLU A 245 18.37 14.27 -8.56
CA GLU A 245 19.42 14.89 -7.73
C GLU A 245 18.93 15.73 -6.52
N ALA A 246 18.74 15.11 -5.35
CA ALA A 246 18.78 15.86 -4.09
C ALA A 246 20.24 16.02 -3.62
N LYS A 247 21.08 16.69 -4.41
CA LYS A 247 22.53 16.78 -4.13
C LYS A 247 22.92 17.77 -3.02
N SER A 248 22.03 18.68 -2.56
CA SER A 248 22.48 19.79 -1.70
C SER A 248 21.75 19.92 -0.37
N TYR A 249 22.52 20.09 0.72
CA TYR A 249 22.03 20.56 2.03
C TYR A 249 21.23 21.87 1.91
N ALA A 250 21.46 22.69 0.86
CA ALA A 250 20.73 23.92 0.64
C ALA A 250 19.23 23.71 0.35
N GLU A 251 18.85 22.53 -0.15
CA GLU A 251 17.46 22.22 -0.48
C GLU A 251 16.58 22.15 0.78
N LEU A 252 17.13 21.66 1.89
CA LEU A 252 16.48 21.65 3.21
C LEU A 252 16.05 23.05 3.69
N PHE A 253 16.76 24.09 3.23
CA PHE A 253 16.50 25.48 3.63
C PHE A 253 15.72 26.28 2.58
N ARG A 254 15.66 25.82 1.33
CA ARG A 254 14.97 26.50 0.23
C ARG A 254 13.53 26.05 0.07
N ASP A 255 13.26 24.76 0.23
CA ASP A 255 11.90 24.24 0.14
C ASP A 255 11.14 24.49 1.46
N ARG A 256 9.93 25.05 1.35
CA ARG A 256 9.12 25.46 2.51
C ARG A 256 8.69 24.25 3.35
N SER A 257 8.41 23.11 2.72
CA SER A 257 7.97 21.88 3.40
C SER A 257 9.14 21.22 4.13
N CYS A 258 10.29 21.14 3.47
CA CYS A 258 11.54 20.62 4.03
C CYS A 258 12.01 21.47 5.21
N PHE A 259 11.99 22.81 5.06
CA PHE A 259 12.40 23.71 6.13
C PHE A 259 11.49 23.60 7.36
N ARG A 260 10.17 23.48 7.16
CA ARG A 260 9.21 23.28 8.26
C ARG A 260 9.52 22.03 9.07
N ARG A 261 9.86 20.92 8.42
CA ARG A 261 10.24 19.66 9.09
C ARG A 261 11.58 19.78 9.80
N LEU A 262 12.56 20.36 9.12
CA LEU A 262 13.87 20.60 9.71
C LEU A 262 13.75 21.43 10.98
N PHE A 263 13.00 22.53 10.91
CA PHE A 263 12.76 23.40 12.05
C PHE A 263 12.09 22.65 13.21
N LEU A 264 11.06 21.85 12.95
CA LEU A 264 10.39 21.04 13.99
C LEU A 264 11.31 19.96 14.57
N ALA A 265 12.11 19.28 13.76
CA ALA A 265 13.08 18.30 14.22
C ALA A 265 14.14 18.94 15.14
N CYS A 266 14.70 20.07 14.72
CA CYS A 266 15.70 20.81 15.49
C CYS A 266 15.08 21.39 16.77
N ALA A 267 13.88 21.98 16.69
CA ALA A 267 13.16 22.49 17.85
C ALA A 267 12.84 21.38 18.84
N LEU A 268 12.45 20.19 18.37
CA LEU A 268 12.25 19.02 19.21
C LEU A 268 13.56 18.62 19.91
N GLN A 269 14.64 18.42 19.18
CA GLN A 269 15.93 18.02 19.76
C GLN A 269 16.48 19.04 20.77
N ALA A 270 16.34 20.34 20.47
CA ALA A 270 16.66 21.41 21.42
C ALA A 270 15.75 21.37 22.66
N SER A 271 14.44 21.23 22.46
CA SER A 271 13.45 21.23 23.55
C SER A 271 13.71 20.15 24.59
N ILE A 272 14.21 18.99 24.16
CA ILE A 272 14.50 17.83 25.00
C ILE A 272 15.60 18.14 25.99
N GLN A 273 16.68 18.80 25.54
CA GLN A 273 17.74 19.26 26.43
C GLN A 273 17.22 20.33 27.41
N MET A 274 16.31 21.20 26.92
CA MET A 274 15.67 22.25 27.71
C MET A 274 14.57 21.73 28.66
N THR A 275 14.25 20.43 28.65
CA THR A 275 13.40 19.83 29.70
C THR A 275 14.09 19.76 31.05
N GLY A 276 15.44 19.85 31.08
CA GLY A 276 16.26 19.73 32.28
C GLY A 276 16.87 18.34 32.51
N VAL A 277 16.66 17.38 31.59
CA VAL A 277 17.11 15.99 31.75
C VAL A 277 18.63 15.90 31.93
N SER A 278 19.38 16.59 31.07
CA SER A 278 20.85 16.56 31.07
C SER A 278 21.42 17.26 32.29
N ALA A 279 20.79 18.33 32.76
CA ALA A 279 21.18 19.01 34.00
C ALA A 279 21.04 18.08 35.22
N ILE A 280 19.88 17.41 35.34
CA ILE A 280 19.66 16.42 36.41
C ILE A 280 20.61 15.25 36.27
N GLN A 281 20.83 14.74 35.06
CA GLN A 281 21.61 13.53 34.86
C GLN A 281 23.10 13.76 35.18
N TYR A 282 23.71 14.82 34.65
CA TYR A 282 25.13 15.11 34.88
C TYR A 282 25.44 15.60 36.30
N TYR A 283 24.53 16.39 36.89
CA TYR A 283 24.77 17.05 38.18
C TYR A 283 23.86 16.51 39.29
N SER A 284 23.36 15.29 39.15
CA SER A 284 22.46 14.63 40.12
C SER A 284 23.03 14.67 41.54
N VAL A 285 24.30 14.31 41.74
CA VAL A 285 24.97 14.33 43.05
C VAL A 285 24.98 15.73 43.66
N SER A 286 25.33 16.75 42.88
CA SER A 286 25.30 18.15 43.33
C SER A 286 23.89 18.61 43.66
N ILE A 287 22.90 18.25 42.83
CA ILE A 287 21.49 18.63 42.99
C ILE A 287 20.87 18.00 44.25
N TYR A 288 21.06 16.71 44.46
CA TYR A 288 20.54 16.01 45.63
C TYR A 288 21.27 16.44 46.91
N GLY A 289 22.55 16.80 46.78
CA GLY A 289 23.31 17.46 47.83
C GLY A 289 22.68 18.76 48.33
N LEU A 290 21.97 19.51 47.46
CA LEU A 290 21.21 20.70 47.87
C LEU A 290 20.02 20.37 48.80
N MET A 291 19.53 19.13 48.79
CA MET A 291 18.53 18.65 49.75
C MET A 291 19.15 17.95 50.96
N GLY A 292 20.49 18.00 51.10
CA GLY A 292 21.23 17.35 52.18
C GLY A 292 21.40 15.84 52.02
N ILE A 293 21.16 15.29 50.83
CA ILE A 293 21.32 13.86 50.54
C ILE A 293 22.79 13.60 50.18
N LYS A 294 23.39 12.58 50.79
CA LYS A 294 24.80 12.22 50.55
C LYS A 294 25.00 11.63 49.14
N GLY A 295 26.25 11.68 48.64
CA GLY A 295 26.59 11.23 47.29
C GLY A 295 26.36 9.73 47.06
N ASP A 296 26.68 8.89 48.05
CA ASP A 296 26.45 7.44 48.02
C ASP A 296 24.96 7.10 47.91
N GLU A 297 24.12 7.78 48.69
CA GLU A 297 22.67 7.63 48.61
C GLU A 297 22.10 8.16 47.30
N THR A 298 22.64 9.28 46.79
CA THR A 298 22.20 9.86 45.52
C THR A 298 22.43 8.91 44.36
N LEU A 299 23.64 8.34 44.25
CA LEU A 299 23.96 7.39 43.18
C LEU A 299 23.10 6.12 43.26
N LYS A 300 22.81 5.63 44.48
CA LYS A 300 21.86 4.54 44.71
C LYS A 300 20.45 4.89 44.22
N TYR A 301 19.92 6.05 44.60
CA TYR A 301 18.60 6.51 44.17
C TYR A 301 18.53 6.77 42.66
N GLN A 302 19.64 7.17 42.04
CA GLN A 302 19.74 7.34 40.60
C GLN A 302 19.75 5.99 39.88
N ALA A 303 20.44 4.98 40.41
CA ALA A 303 20.40 3.63 39.86
C ALA A 303 18.98 3.03 39.92
N ILE A 304 18.24 3.26 41.01
CA ILE A 304 16.82 2.90 41.13
C ILE A 304 15.98 3.68 40.11
N SER A 305 16.24 4.99 39.97
CA SER A 305 15.54 5.84 39.00
C SER A 305 15.73 5.34 37.56
N SER A 306 16.91 4.83 37.20
CA SER A 306 17.15 4.22 35.88
C SER A 306 16.29 2.98 35.63
N VAL A 307 15.93 2.20 36.66
CA VAL A 307 14.98 1.08 36.52
C VAL A 307 13.58 1.61 36.19
N ILE A 308 13.14 2.65 36.90
CA ILE A 308 11.85 3.31 36.67
C ILE A 308 11.80 3.89 35.24
N ALA A 309 12.89 4.53 34.80
CA ALA A 309 13.04 5.06 33.45
C ALA A 309 12.96 3.95 32.39
N LEU A 310 13.60 2.80 32.62
CA LEU A 310 13.56 1.68 31.68
C LEU A 310 12.15 1.06 31.57
N VAL A 311 11.44 0.93 32.68
CA VAL A 311 10.02 0.51 32.69
C VAL A 311 9.15 1.52 31.94
N ALA A 312 9.37 2.82 32.15
CA ALA A 312 8.65 3.89 31.46
C ALA A 312 8.90 3.86 29.95
N GLN A 313 10.15 3.67 29.51
CA GLN A 313 10.50 3.51 28.10
C GLN A 313 9.82 2.27 27.49
N PHE A 314 9.79 1.16 28.22
CA PHE A 314 9.08 -0.04 27.78
C PHE A 314 7.57 0.21 27.62
N LEU A 315 6.94 0.93 28.57
CA LEU A 315 5.54 1.33 28.45
C LEU A 315 5.30 2.25 27.24
N CYS A 316 6.22 3.20 26.98
CA CYS A 316 6.15 4.04 25.79
C CYS A 316 6.11 3.18 24.52
N ILE A 317 7.04 2.21 24.38
CA ILE A 317 7.09 1.31 23.22
C ILE A 317 5.76 0.56 23.02
N LEU A 318 5.11 0.13 24.11
CA LEU A 318 3.85 -0.61 24.01
C LEU A 318 2.63 0.27 23.69
N LEU A 319 2.64 1.54 24.10
CA LEU A 319 1.44 2.38 24.12
C LEU A 319 1.47 3.54 23.13
N ILE A 320 2.64 3.91 22.60
CA ILE A 320 2.78 5.12 21.78
C ILE A 320 2.02 5.06 20.46
N ASP A 321 1.86 3.87 19.89
CA ASP A 321 1.05 3.67 18.67
C ASP A 321 -0.45 3.83 18.91
N ARG A 322 -0.91 3.71 20.17
CA ARG A 322 -2.30 3.92 20.56
C ARG A 322 -2.60 5.37 20.93
N PHE A 323 -1.68 6.05 21.62
CA PHE A 323 -1.89 7.43 22.10
C PHE A 323 -1.46 8.51 21.11
N GLY A 324 -0.70 8.14 20.07
CA GLY A 324 -0.12 9.10 19.13
C GLY A 324 1.19 9.71 19.65
N ARG A 325 1.78 10.64 18.89
CA ARG A 325 3.05 11.30 19.23
C ARG A 325 2.83 12.68 19.83
N ARG A 326 1.77 13.39 19.41
CA ARG A 326 1.55 14.81 19.77
C ARG A 326 1.16 14.97 21.23
N TRP A 327 0.08 14.31 21.66
CA TRP A 327 -0.44 14.48 23.01
C TRP A 327 0.48 13.95 24.10
N PRO A 328 1.13 12.78 23.96
CA PRO A 328 2.10 12.33 24.96
C PRO A 328 3.27 13.30 25.11
N LEU A 329 3.77 13.91 24.03
CA LEU A 329 4.84 14.92 24.13
C LEU A 329 4.39 16.18 24.88
N ILE A 330 3.17 16.67 24.62
CA ILE A 330 2.61 17.85 25.29
C ILE A 330 2.37 17.57 26.77
N CYS A 331 1.65 16.47 27.08
CA CYS A 331 1.37 16.05 28.45
C CYS A 331 2.65 15.74 29.22
N GLY A 332 3.66 15.16 28.55
CA GLY A 332 4.99 14.92 29.12
C GLY A 332 5.69 16.20 29.53
N ASN A 333 5.74 17.20 28.65
CA ASN A 333 6.30 18.52 28.97
C ASN A 333 5.51 19.21 30.11
N LEU A 334 4.18 19.15 30.12
CA LEU A 334 3.37 19.70 31.23
C LEU A 334 3.61 18.96 32.55
N GLY A 335 3.71 17.63 32.52
CA GLY A 335 4.05 16.81 33.68
C GLY A 335 5.43 17.16 34.23
N ASN A 336 6.43 17.27 33.35
CA ASN A 336 7.77 17.71 33.70
C ASN A 336 7.76 19.13 34.30
N CYS A 337 6.99 20.06 33.72
CA CYS A 337 6.81 21.40 34.27
C CYS A 337 6.31 21.36 35.74
N VAL A 338 5.27 20.58 36.02
CA VAL A 338 4.74 20.42 37.38
C VAL A 338 5.80 19.83 38.32
N THR A 339 6.53 18.81 37.89
CA THR A 339 7.61 18.24 38.71
C THR A 339 8.71 19.25 39.04
N PHE A 340 9.11 20.09 38.07
CA PHE A 340 10.08 21.16 38.30
C PHE A 340 9.53 22.26 39.21
N ILE A 341 8.24 22.61 39.14
CA ILE A 341 7.61 23.55 40.08
C ILE A 341 7.70 23.01 41.50
N ILE A 342 7.31 21.75 41.72
CA ILE A 342 7.36 21.13 43.04
C ILE A 342 8.80 21.03 43.54
N ALA A 343 9.74 20.59 42.70
CA ALA A 343 11.16 20.53 43.03
C ALA A 343 11.72 21.91 43.41
N THR A 344 11.33 22.97 42.70
CA THR A 344 11.73 24.34 43.00
C THR A 344 11.19 24.82 44.34
N ILE A 345 9.92 24.55 44.65
CA ILE A 345 9.29 24.89 45.94
C ILE A 345 10.00 24.16 47.09
N LEU A 346 10.28 22.86 46.91
CA LEU A 346 10.98 22.07 47.92
C LEU A 346 12.39 22.60 48.19
N LEU A 347 13.15 22.91 47.14
CA LEU A 347 14.50 23.51 47.27
C LEU A 347 14.47 24.92 47.88
N ALA A 348 13.42 25.70 47.62
CA ALA A 348 13.29 27.06 48.14
C ALA A 348 12.89 27.08 49.63
N LEU A 349 12.00 26.17 50.06
CA LEU A 349 11.50 26.11 51.44
C LEU A 349 12.38 25.29 52.38
N TYR A 350 13.09 24.30 51.85
CA TYR A 350 13.94 23.39 52.61
C TYR A 350 15.39 23.36 52.10
N PRO A 351 16.10 24.51 52.08
CA PRO A 351 17.50 24.55 51.67
C PRO A 351 18.41 23.77 52.64
N PRO A 352 19.59 23.34 52.19
CA PRO A 352 20.45 22.45 52.96
C PRO A 352 20.96 23.19 54.22
N GLY A 353 20.80 22.55 55.38
CA GLY A 353 21.25 23.06 56.67
C GLY A 353 20.27 23.95 57.44
N ALA A 354 19.18 24.43 56.83
CA ALA A 354 18.20 25.29 57.52
C ALA A 354 17.11 24.50 58.28
N ASN A 355 16.66 23.36 57.73
CA ASN A 355 15.68 22.46 58.33
C ASN A 355 15.94 21.04 57.81
N ASN A 356 16.43 20.13 58.65
CA ASN A 356 16.75 18.74 58.25
C ASN A 356 15.48 17.88 58.08
N ASN A 357 14.61 18.30 57.15
CA ASN A 357 13.31 17.71 56.94
C ASN A 357 13.41 16.51 55.98
N LYS A 358 13.55 15.32 56.57
CA LYS A 358 13.60 14.05 55.82
C LYS A 358 12.40 13.85 54.89
N ALA A 359 11.22 14.36 55.24
CA ALA A 359 10.03 14.25 54.40
C ALA A 359 10.16 15.10 53.12
N ALA A 360 10.76 16.29 53.21
CA ALA A 360 11.01 17.14 52.05
C ALA A 360 12.06 16.52 51.12
N ALA A 361 13.12 15.92 51.67
CA ALA A 361 14.12 15.19 50.88
C ALA A 361 13.51 13.99 50.15
N TRP A 362 12.67 13.19 50.80
CA TRP A 362 11.92 12.11 50.15
C TRP A 362 10.92 12.63 49.10
N GLY A 363 10.23 13.73 49.39
CA GLY A 363 9.36 14.40 48.42
C GLY A 363 10.12 14.82 47.16
N PHE A 364 11.34 15.35 47.31
CA PHE A 364 12.20 15.71 46.20
C PHE A 364 12.61 14.49 45.38
N ILE A 365 13.04 13.40 46.03
CA ILE A 365 13.38 12.13 45.37
C ILE A 365 12.20 11.60 44.55
N VAL A 366 11.01 11.52 45.15
CA VAL A 366 9.80 11.02 44.48
C VAL A 366 9.41 11.90 43.29
N VAL A 367 9.54 13.22 43.42
CA VAL A 367 9.31 14.17 42.32
C VAL A 367 10.32 13.97 41.19
N THR A 368 11.61 13.79 41.48
CA THR A 368 12.62 13.52 40.47
C THR A 368 12.42 12.15 39.79
N TRP A 369 11.99 11.14 40.52
CA TRP A 369 11.61 9.84 39.93
C TRP A 369 10.37 9.95 39.05
N THR A 370 9.39 10.75 39.47
CA THR A 370 8.18 11.03 38.66
C THR A 370 8.54 11.79 37.39
N TYR A 371 9.44 12.77 37.49
CA TYR A 371 10.02 13.46 36.33
C TYR A 371 10.68 12.46 35.38
N ASN A 372 11.56 11.61 35.90
CA ASN A 372 12.29 10.65 35.07
C ASN A 372 11.34 9.63 34.40
N PHE A 373 10.31 9.18 35.12
CA PHE A 373 9.24 8.36 34.55
C PHE A 373 8.49 9.10 33.43
N SER A 374 8.04 10.33 33.68
CA SER A 374 7.29 11.13 32.70
C SER A 374 8.12 11.37 31.45
N PHE A 375 9.35 11.87 31.61
CA PHE A 375 10.29 12.10 30.51
C PHE A 375 10.55 10.81 29.71
N SER A 376 10.81 9.70 30.40
CA SER A 376 11.13 8.41 29.78
C SER A 376 9.93 7.73 29.11
N ALA A 377 8.71 7.98 29.59
CA ALA A 377 7.47 7.51 28.98
C ALA A 377 7.03 8.35 27.77
N THR A 378 7.57 9.57 27.61
CA THR A 378 7.09 10.54 26.64
C THR A 378 8.23 11.19 25.86
N CYS A 379 8.77 12.31 26.35
CA CYS A 379 9.72 13.18 25.67
C CYS A 379 10.96 12.43 25.13
N GLY A 380 11.58 11.57 25.94
CA GLY A 380 12.80 10.84 25.58
C GLY A 380 12.63 10.01 24.31
N PRO A 381 11.78 8.97 24.29
CA PRO A 381 11.52 8.18 23.09
C PRO A 381 11.02 9.01 21.90
N LEU A 382 10.11 9.96 22.14
CA LEU A 382 9.52 10.77 21.08
C LEU A 382 10.53 11.68 20.37
N SER A 383 11.60 12.07 21.07
CA SER A 383 12.68 12.87 20.49
C SER A 383 13.39 12.19 19.33
N TRP A 384 13.45 10.85 19.32
CA TRP A 384 14.09 10.07 18.26
C TRP A 384 13.07 9.53 17.25
N ILE A 385 11.84 9.23 17.70
CA ILE A 385 10.76 8.74 16.84
C ILE A 385 10.31 9.84 15.86
N ILE A 386 10.01 11.04 16.33
CA ILE A 386 9.39 12.09 15.49
C ILE A 386 10.32 12.53 14.35
N PRO A 387 11.62 12.84 14.55
CA PRO A 387 12.51 13.20 13.43
C PRO A 387 12.62 12.07 12.39
N ALA A 388 12.61 10.81 12.82
CA ALA A 388 12.61 9.68 11.90
C ALA A 388 11.30 9.59 11.08
N GLU A 389 10.16 9.99 11.65
CA GLU A 389 8.84 9.93 11.01
C GLU A 389 8.54 11.13 10.08
N ILE A 390 9.07 12.34 10.33
CA ILE A 390 8.64 13.54 9.58
C ILE A 390 9.39 13.79 8.28
N PHE A 391 10.66 13.36 8.15
CA PHE A 391 11.43 13.57 6.91
C PHE A 391 11.05 12.55 5.83
N ASP A 392 11.05 13.01 4.57
CA ASP A 392 10.87 12.14 3.41
C ASP A 392 12.19 11.43 3.03
N THR A 393 12.11 10.41 2.16
CA THR A 393 13.25 9.58 1.77
C THR A 393 14.42 10.40 1.23
N LYS A 394 14.13 11.48 0.47
CA LYS A 394 15.13 12.35 -0.16
C LYS A 394 15.95 13.17 0.84
N THR A 395 15.31 13.69 1.89
CA THR A 395 15.95 14.63 2.82
C THR A 395 16.31 14.03 4.18
N ARG A 396 15.87 12.79 4.47
CA ARG A 396 15.98 12.14 5.78
C ARG A 396 17.40 12.11 6.36
N SER A 397 18.39 11.59 5.63
CA SER A 397 19.76 11.44 6.18
C SER A 397 20.34 12.80 6.61
N LYS A 398 20.21 13.80 5.74
CA LYS A 398 20.70 15.18 5.98
C LYS A 398 19.91 15.86 7.12
N GLY A 399 18.59 15.75 7.12
CA GLY A 399 17.72 16.35 8.14
C GLY A 399 17.92 15.76 9.53
N VAL A 400 18.03 14.43 9.63
CA VAL A 400 18.31 13.73 10.90
C VAL A 400 19.70 14.06 11.43
N SER A 401 20.71 14.21 10.56
CA SER A 401 22.05 14.65 10.97
C SER A 401 22.01 16.04 11.63
N ILE A 402 21.38 17.04 11.01
CA ILE A 402 21.26 18.40 11.58
C ILE A 402 20.45 18.40 12.89
N ALA A 403 19.38 17.62 12.97
CA ALA A 403 18.60 17.49 14.20
C ALA A 403 19.45 16.89 15.34
N THR A 404 20.23 15.85 15.04
CA THR A 404 21.15 15.19 16.00
C THR A 404 22.24 16.15 16.45
N MET A 405 22.83 16.92 15.52
CA MET A 405 23.77 18.00 15.85
C MET A 405 23.12 19.02 16.80
N THR A 406 21.88 19.44 16.54
CA THR A 406 21.15 20.38 17.40
C THR A 406 21.00 19.83 18.82
N SER A 407 20.68 18.55 18.95
CA SER A 407 20.59 17.87 20.25
C SER A 407 21.91 17.99 21.03
N PHE A 408 23.03 17.63 20.39
CA PHE A 408 24.33 17.66 21.03
C PHE A 408 24.82 19.09 21.32
N ALA A 409 24.49 20.08 20.48
CA ALA A 409 24.81 21.47 20.74
C ALA A 409 24.11 22.01 22.00
N PHE A 410 22.80 21.75 22.15
CA PHE A 410 22.07 22.14 23.35
C PHE A 410 22.49 21.33 24.58
N ASN A 411 22.85 20.06 24.40
CA ASN A 411 23.38 19.24 25.48
C ASN A 411 24.73 19.79 25.97
N THR A 412 25.61 20.20 25.05
CA THR A 412 26.89 20.88 25.35
C THR A 412 26.65 22.16 26.14
N MET A 413 25.70 22.98 25.68
CA MET A 413 25.34 24.23 26.35
C MET A 413 24.86 23.99 27.78
N ILE A 414 23.93 23.06 28.01
CA ILE A 414 23.44 22.72 29.36
C ILE A 414 24.58 22.16 30.22
N GLY A 415 25.36 21.21 29.68
CA GLY A 415 26.52 20.64 30.36
C GLY A 415 27.50 21.71 30.85
N GLN A 416 27.77 22.74 30.03
CA GLN A 416 28.69 23.82 30.37
C GLN A 416 28.08 24.85 31.36
N VAL A 417 26.80 25.16 31.22
CA VAL A 417 26.16 26.27 31.96
C VAL A 417 25.61 25.83 33.32
N THR A 418 25.21 24.56 33.50
CA THR A 418 24.49 24.12 34.70
C THR A 418 25.30 24.30 35.99
N ASP A 419 26.55 23.83 36.10
CA ASP A 419 27.30 23.95 37.37
C ASP A 419 27.56 25.42 37.78
N PRO A 420 28.05 26.30 36.87
CA PRO A 420 28.17 27.73 37.18
C PRO A 420 26.83 28.38 37.56
N ALA A 421 25.74 28.06 36.85
CA ALA A 421 24.42 28.64 37.13
C ALA A 421 23.87 28.16 38.49
N MET A 422 24.02 26.89 38.82
CA MET A 422 23.59 26.33 40.11
C MET A 422 24.32 27.00 41.28
N LYS A 423 25.61 27.31 41.15
CA LYS A 423 26.38 28.04 42.17
C LYS A 423 25.99 29.51 42.27
N ALA A 424 25.67 30.16 41.15
CA ALA A 424 25.36 31.59 41.12
C ALA A 424 23.92 31.93 41.53
N VAL A 425 22.94 31.14 41.09
CA VAL A 425 21.51 31.45 41.26
C VAL A 425 20.72 30.38 42.03
N GLY A 426 21.34 29.25 42.38
CA GLY A 426 20.74 28.20 43.21
C GLY A 426 19.45 27.63 42.62
N TYR A 427 18.42 27.47 43.47
CA TYR A 427 17.12 26.92 43.08
C TYR A 427 16.42 27.72 41.96
N ARG A 428 16.75 29.01 41.79
CA ARG A 428 16.15 29.86 40.74
C ARG A 428 16.52 29.40 39.33
N TYR A 429 17.60 28.64 39.17
CA TYR A 429 17.94 27.99 37.90
C TYR A 429 16.80 27.08 37.40
N TYR A 430 16.02 26.49 38.30
CA TYR A 430 14.92 25.59 37.94
C TYR A 430 13.76 26.34 37.27
N TYR A 431 13.65 27.67 37.44
CA TYR A 431 12.67 28.47 36.70
C TYR A 431 12.87 28.38 35.19
N LEU A 432 14.12 28.23 34.73
CA LEU A 432 14.41 28.01 33.31
C LEU A 432 13.66 26.77 32.81
N PHE A 433 13.78 25.65 33.53
CA PHE A 433 13.15 24.39 33.13
C PHE A 433 11.63 24.45 33.25
N VAL A 434 11.08 25.13 34.27
CA VAL A 434 9.63 25.37 34.37
C VAL A 434 9.11 26.11 33.14
N ILE A 435 9.75 27.25 32.82
CA ILE A 435 9.35 28.09 31.69
C ILE A 435 9.52 27.32 30.38
N CYS A 436 10.68 26.68 30.17
CA CYS A 436 10.95 25.92 28.95
C CYS A 436 10.01 24.74 28.76
N ASN A 437 9.73 23.93 29.79
CA ASN A 437 8.77 22.84 29.66
C ASN A 437 7.36 23.36 29.32
N PHE A 438 6.92 24.47 29.93
CA PHE A 438 5.63 25.08 29.59
C PHE A 438 5.59 25.64 28.16
N THR A 439 6.62 26.39 27.74
CA THR A 439 6.68 26.95 26.39
C THR A 439 6.88 25.87 25.33
N ASN A 440 7.60 24.79 25.63
CA ASN A 440 7.70 23.60 24.77
C ASN A 440 6.33 22.96 24.57
N ALA A 441 5.56 22.75 25.65
CA ALA A 441 4.21 22.20 25.56
C ALA A 441 3.31 23.09 24.69
N LEU A 442 3.37 24.41 24.86
CA LEU A 442 2.62 25.38 24.05
C LEU A 442 3.07 25.35 22.57
N PHE A 443 4.38 25.28 22.33
CA PHE A 443 4.95 25.24 20.98
C PHE A 443 4.53 23.98 20.23
N PHE A 444 4.67 22.79 20.83
CA PHE A 444 4.25 21.54 20.18
C PHE A 444 2.73 21.42 20.09
N TRP A 445 1.97 22.00 21.02
CA TRP A 445 0.52 22.13 20.87
C TRP A 445 0.15 22.98 19.65
N ALA A 446 0.88 24.08 19.41
CA ALA A 446 0.63 25.02 18.32
C ALA A 446 1.12 24.52 16.95
N PHE A 447 2.28 23.86 16.86
CA PHE A 447 3.00 23.66 15.59
C PHE A 447 3.29 22.20 15.22
N LEU A 448 3.18 21.24 16.15
CA LEU A 448 3.45 19.83 15.86
C LEU A 448 2.16 19.11 15.42
N PRO A 449 2.02 18.73 14.14
CA PRO A 449 0.92 17.88 13.72
C PRO A 449 1.10 16.45 14.26
N GLU A 450 0.00 15.71 14.38
CA GLU A 450 0.05 14.30 14.77
C GLU A 450 0.66 13.46 13.65
N THR A 451 1.73 12.70 13.96
CA THR A 451 2.49 11.88 13.00
C THR A 451 2.16 10.39 13.09
N ALA A 452 1.42 9.96 14.11
CA ALA A 452 1.14 8.56 14.36
C ALA A 452 0.38 7.87 13.23
N ASN A 453 0.81 6.65 12.90
CA ASN A 453 0.18 5.78 11.88
C ASN A 453 0.07 6.41 10.48
N ARG A 454 0.86 7.45 10.19
CA ARG A 454 0.93 8.08 8.88
C ARG A 454 2.13 7.56 8.09
N PRO A 455 1.94 7.16 6.81
CA PRO A 455 3.04 6.81 5.94
C PRO A 455 3.96 7.99 5.63
N LEU A 456 5.25 7.71 5.39
CA LEU A 456 6.28 8.72 5.15
C LEU A 456 5.99 9.57 3.91
N GLU A 457 5.39 8.98 2.88
CA GLU A 457 5.07 9.69 1.63
C GLU A 457 3.97 10.75 1.84
N GLU A 458 3.12 10.56 2.85
CA GLU A 458 2.06 11.52 3.22
C GLU A 458 2.58 12.66 4.08
N MET A 459 3.79 12.55 4.65
CA MET A 459 4.43 13.67 5.35
C MET A 459 4.70 14.82 4.39
N ASN A 460 5.01 14.52 3.12
CA ASN A 460 5.11 15.54 2.08
C ASN A 460 3.84 16.36 1.95
N ARG A 461 2.69 15.70 1.87
CA ARG A 461 1.39 16.39 1.80
C ARG A 461 1.06 17.14 3.10
N LEU A 462 1.26 16.50 4.26
CA LEU A 462 0.98 17.07 5.58
C LEU A 462 1.75 18.37 5.81
N PHE A 463 3.06 18.38 5.55
CA PHE A 463 3.88 19.56 5.84
C PHE A 463 3.78 20.66 4.76
N THR A 464 3.39 20.30 3.53
CA THR A 464 3.17 21.27 2.44
C THR A 464 1.80 21.94 2.52
N ASP A 465 0.73 21.17 2.71
CA ASP A 465 -0.64 21.68 2.55
C ASP A 465 -1.33 22.01 3.88
N ALA A 466 -0.92 21.39 5.00
CA ALA A 466 -1.57 21.67 6.28
C ALA A 466 -1.19 23.06 6.82
N PRO A 467 -2.11 23.75 7.49
CA PRO A 467 -1.81 25.05 8.10
C PRO A 467 -0.65 24.93 9.10
N LEU A 468 0.09 26.04 9.26
CA LEU A 468 1.21 26.10 10.21
C LEU A 468 0.73 25.93 11.65
N PHE A 469 -0.41 26.55 11.99
CA PHE A 469 -1.03 26.46 13.31
C PHE A 469 -2.00 25.27 13.35
N VAL A 470 -1.67 24.29 14.17
CA VAL A 470 -2.35 22.99 14.23
C VAL A 470 -3.71 23.04 14.93
N PRO A 471 -3.97 23.85 15.98
CA PRO A 471 -5.29 23.91 16.61
C PRO A 471 -6.44 24.35 15.67
N THR A 472 -6.13 25.07 14.59
CA THR A 472 -7.10 25.45 13.54
C THR A 472 -7.28 24.38 12.46
N MET A 473 -6.53 23.29 12.54
CA MET A 473 -6.59 22.19 11.59
C MET A 473 -7.78 21.28 11.90
N ASP A 474 -8.63 21.00 10.91
CA ASP A 474 -9.68 19.99 11.05
C ASP A 474 -9.03 18.61 10.96
N GLU A 475 -8.77 17.99 12.12
CA GLU A 475 -8.15 16.67 12.20
C GLU A 475 -8.91 15.61 11.39
N ARG A 476 -10.20 15.77 11.07
CA ARG A 476 -10.96 14.82 10.23
C ARG A 476 -10.65 14.92 8.74
N GLN A 477 -10.27 16.10 8.24
CA GLN A 477 -9.86 16.30 6.84
C GLN A 477 -8.47 15.71 6.56
N TRP A 478 -7.67 15.56 7.62
CA TRP A 478 -6.30 15.07 7.57
C TRP A 478 -6.10 13.78 8.36
N ALA A 479 -7.17 13.21 8.94
CA ALA A 479 -7.17 11.91 9.57
C ALA A 479 -6.92 10.87 8.48
N THR A 480 -6.12 9.86 8.78
CA THR A 480 -5.81 8.74 7.88
C THR A 480 -7.09 7.99 7.50
N THR A 481 -7.81 8.50 6.51
CA THR A 481 -8.63 7.73 5.58
C THR A 481 -7.73 6.91 4.65
N ASP A 482 -6.42 7.17 4.70
CA ASP A 482 -5.41 6.56 3.85
C ASP A 482 -4.99 5.15 4.25
N LEU A 483 -5.24 4.61 5.43
CA LEU A 483 -4.97 3.17 5.65
C LEU A 483 -6.10 2.30 5.10
N GLU A 484 -7.35 2.76 5.14
CA GLU A 484 -8.48 2.09 4.48
C GLU A 484 -8.48 2.35 2.98
N ARG A 485 -8.17 3.57 2.55
CA ARG A 485 -7.88 3.91 1.15
C ARG A 485 -6.58 3.27 0.66
N ARG A 486 -5.55 3.02 1.49
CA ARG A 486 -4.37 2.20 1.15
C ARG A 486 -4.60 0.71 1.33
N VAL A 487 -5.57 0.24 2.11
CA VAL A 487 -5.99 -1.16 2.08
C VAL A 487 -6.85 -1.40 0.84
N GLU A 488 -7.64 -0.41 0.41
CA GLU A 488 -8.31 -0.38 -0.89
C GLU A 488 -7.32 -0.14 -2.04
N GLU A 489 -6.29 0.70 -1.87
CA GLU A 489 -5.21 0.95 -2.85
C GLU A 489 -4.11 -0.09 -2.75
N VAL A 490 -4.00 -0.95 -1.72
CA VAL A 490 -3.12 -2.13 -1.67
C VAL A 490 -3.90 -3.36 -2.10
N LYS A 491 -5.22 -3.41 -1.92
CA LYS A 491 -6.07 -4.33 -2.70
C LYS A 491 -6.13 -3.91 -4.17
N ALA A 492 -6.08 -2.62 -4.47
CA ALA A 492 -5.99 -2.09 -5.82
C ALA A 492 -4.54 -2.03 -6.32
N LYS A 493 -3.49 -1.98 -5.50
CA LYS A 493 -2.06 -2.07 -5.88
C LYS A 493 -1.51 -3.48 -5.84
N GLN A 494 -2.04 -4.40 -5.04
CA GLN A 494 -1.86 -5.84 -5.31
C GLN A 494 -2.66 -6.20 -6.55
N GLY A 495 -3.83 -5.57 -6.75
CA GLY A 495 -4.55 -5.58 -8.02
C GLY A 495 -3.73 -5.00 -9.18
N GLU A 496 -3.11 -3.83 -9.02
CA GLU A 496 -2.37 -3.06 -10.03
C GLU A 496 -0.92 -3.51 -10.18
N ALA A 497 -0.27 -4.14 -9.19
CA ALA A 497 1.03 -4.79 -9.35
C ALA A 497 0.86 -6.12 -10.07
N LEU A 498 -0.16 -6.93 -9.71
CA LEU A 498 -0.59 -8.05 -10.57
C LEU A 498 -1.11 -7.57 -11.94
N HIS A 499 -1.50 -6.30 -12.10
CA HIS A 499 -1.92 -5.72 -13.38
C HIS A 499 -0.75 -5.14 -14.18
N SER A 500 0.22 -4.45 -13.58
CA SER A 500 1.35 -3.80 -14.24
C SER A 500 2.47 -4.79 -14.52
N GLU A 501 2.66 -5.79 -13.66
CA GLU A 501 3.53 -6.94 -13.91
C GLU A 501 2.94 -7.83 -15.03
N PHE A 502 1.61 -7.98 -15.10
CA PHE A 502 0.89 -8.64 -16.21
C PHE A 502 0.86 -7.83 -17.51
N LEU A 503 0.69 -6.50 -17.43
CA LEU A 503 0.65 -5.59 -18.59
C LEU A 503 2.05 -5.24 -19.11
N GLY A 504 3.09 -5.30 -18.26
CA GLY A 504 4.49 -5.08 -18.61
C GLY A 504 5.15 -6.31 -19.25
N THR A 505 4.69 -7.53 -18.92
CA THR A 505 5.24 -8.78 -19.46
C THR A 505 4.58 -9.28 -20.75
N VAL A 506 3.42 -8.73 -21.15
CA VAL A 506 2.62 -9.29 -22.24
C VAL A 506 2.57 -8.33 -23.44
N LYS A 507 3.44 -8.59 -24.43
CA LYS A 507 3.29 -8.07 -25.80
C LYS A 507 2.54 -9.10 -26.64
N GLY A 508 1.28 -8.84 -27.02
CA GLY A 508 0.53 -9.70 -27.94
C GLY A 508 -0.97 -9.82 -27.65
N ASP A 509 -1.59 -10.85 -28.22
CA ASP A 509 -3.02 -11.17 -28.06
C ASP A 509 -3.35 -11.63 -26.63
N LEU A 510 -4.05 -10.76 -25.89
CA LEU A 510 -4.44 -10.96 -24.49
C LEU A 510 -5.61 -11.93 -24.30
N ALA A 511 -6.25 -12.39 -25.39
CA ALA A 511 -7.39 -13.30 -25.32
C ALA A 511 -7.05 -14.59 -24.56
N ASN A 512 -5.81 -15.07 -24.70
CA ASN A 512 -5.35 -16.33 -24.08
C ASN A 512 -4.66 -16.15 -22.72
N VAL A 513 -4.50 -14.91 -22.23
CA VAL A 513 -3.70 -14.63 -21.03
C VAL A 513 -4.61 -14.52 -19.80
N THR A 514 -4.34 -15.32 -18.78
CA THR A 514 -5.14 -15.40 -17.55
C THR A 514 -5.05 -14.12 -16.73
N GLY A 515 -6.15 -13.38 -16.57
CA GLY A 515 -6.18 -12.19 -15.71
C GLY A 515 -6.08 -12.56 -14.21
N PRO A 516 -5.68 -11.60 -13.35
CA PRO A 516 -5.66 -11.79 -11.90
C PRO A 516 -7.05 -12.19 -11.39
N PRO A 517 -7.17 -13.07 -10.38
CA PRO A 517 -8.47 -13.63 -10.04
C PRO A 517 -9.49 -12.61 -9.49
N SER A 518 -9.04 -11.44 -9.03
CA SER A 518 -9.91 -10.32 -8.61
C SER A 518 -10.60 -9.61 -9.78
N MET A 519 -10.10 -9.79 -11.01
CA MET A 519 -10.69 -9.27 -12.24
C MET A 519 -11.58 -10.29 -12.95
N LEU A 520 -11.72 -11.52 -12.43
CA LEU A 520 -12.52 -12.56 -13.06
C LEU A 520 -14.01 -12.37 -12.79
N ALA A 521 -14.81 -12.51 -13.84
CA ALA A 521 -16.26 -12.64 -13.72
C ALA A 521 -16.60 -14.08 -13.29
N PRO A 522 -17.67 -14.29 -12.50
CA PRO A 522 -18.14 -15.62 -12.11
C PRO A 522 -18.91 -16.34 -13.24
N CYS A 523 -18.40 -16.26 -14.47
CA CYS A 523 -18.93 -16.91 -15.65
C CYS A 523 -17.84 -17.08 -16.72
N SER A 524 -18.03 -18.06 -17.59
CA SER A 524 -17.18 -18.30 -18.76
C SER A 524 -17.60 -17.47 -19.97
N VAL A 525 -16.69 -17.28 -20.93
CA VAL A 525 -16.97 -16.61 -22.22
C VAL A 525 -18.14 -17.29 -22.96
N VAL A 526 -18.29 -18.61 -22.86
CA VAL A 526 -19.42 -19.34 -23.49
C VAL A 526 -20.78 -18.90 -22.93
N GLU A 527 -20.82 -18.35 -21.72
CA GLU A 527 -22.06 -17.89 -21.09
C GLU A 527 -22.49 -16.50 -21.56
N VAL A 528 -21.60 -15.73 -22.20
CA VAL A 528 -21.89 -14.35 -22.63
C VAL A 528 -23.08 -14.30 -23.59
N GLY A 529 -23.34 -15.37 -24.35
CA GLY A 529 -24.51 -15.48 -25.24
C GLY A 529 -25.87 -15.33 -24.54
N HIS A 530 -25.94 -15.44 -23.20
CA HIS A 530 -27.18 -15.19 -22.46
C HIS A 530 -27.76 -13.79 -22.71
N CYS A 531 -26.91 -12.82 -23.06
CA CYS A 531 -27.34 -11.44 -23.33
C CYS A 531 -28.39 -11.35 -24.44
N TRP A 532 -28.40 -12.30 -25.39
CA TRP A 532 -29.36 -12.38 -26.48
C TRP A 532 -30.68 -13.06 -26.09
N ALA A 533 -30.65 -13.93 -25.08
CA ALA A 533 -31.75 -14.82 -24.73
C ALA A 533 -32.55 -14.38 -23.49
N GLN A 534 -31.91 -13.68 -22.55
CA GLN A 534 -32.47 -13.31 -21.23
C GLN A 534 -33.74 -12.44 -21.24
N ARG A 535 -34.23 -12.00 -22.41
CA ARG A 535 -35.47 -11.22 -22.58
C ARG A 535 -36.33 -11.83 -23.68
N PRO A 536 -37.09 -12.90 -23.37
CA PRO A 536 -37.79 -13.67 -24.39
C PRO A 536 -38.80 -12.87 -25.21
N ALA A 537 -39.55 -11.96 -24.57
CA ALA A 537 -40.52 -11.11 -25.26
C ALA A 537 -39.85 -10.17 -26.29
N VAL A 538 -38.67 -9.61 -25.96
CA VAL A 538 -37.91 -8.74 -26.86
C VAL A 538 -37.39 -9.53 -28.07
N PHE A 539 -36.85 -10.72 -27.83
CA PHE A 539 -36.32 -11.58 -28.91
C PHE A 539 -37.43 -12.08 -29.85
N ALA A 540 -38.62 -12.37 -29.32
CA ALA A 540 -39.77 -12.84 -30.10
C ALA A 540 -40.53 -11.73 -30.84
N ALA A 541 -40.39 -10.47 -30.42
CA ALA A 541 -41.17 -9.34 -30.93
C ALA A 541 -41.17 -9.19 -32.46
N PRO A 542 -40.06 -9.40 -33.20
CA PRO A 542 -40.06 -9.30 -34.66
C PRO A 542 -41.03 -10.27 -35.35
N ALA A 543 -41.31 -11.44 -34.78
CA ALA A 543 -42.26 -12.41 -35.37
C ALA A 543 -43.73 -12.00 -35.20
N LEU A 544 -44.00 -11.02 -34.32
CA LEU A 544 -45.34 -10.49 -34.07
C LEU A 544 -45.67 -9.25 -34.92
N GLU A 545 -44.67 -8.64 -35.57
CA GLU A 545 -44.82 -7.37 -36.28
C GLU A 545 -44.88 -7.57 -37.81
N PRO A 546 -46.01 -7.26 -38.48
CA PRO A 546 -46.15 -7.43 -39.93
C PRO A 546 -45.39 -6.40 -40.77
N CYS A 547 -45.07 -5.22 -40.25
CA CYS A 547 -44.37 -4.17 -40.99
C CYS A 547 -42.84 -4.41 -41.01
N PRO A 548 -42.19 -4.59 -42.19
CA PRO A 548 -40.75 -4.80 -42.28
C PRO A 548 -39.90 -3.71 -41.61
N GLU A 549 -40.32 -2.45 -41.73
CA GLU A 549 -39.63 -1.30 -41.16
C GLU A 549 -39.64 -1.35 -39.63
N LYS A 550 -40.78 -1.73 -39.03
CA LYS A 550 -40.89 -1.91 -37.59
C LYS A 550 -40.18 -3.18 -37.11
N ARG A 551 -40.14 -4.25 -37.90
CA ARG A 551 -39.32 -5.44 -37.57
C ARG A 551 -37.84 -5.10 -37.50
N ALA A 552 -37.30 -4.35 -38.46
CA ALA A 552 -35.91 -3.90 -38.42
C ALA A 552 -35.62 -3.05 -37.17
N LEU A 553 -36.56 -2.20 -36.76
CA LEU A 553 -36.47 -1.45 -35.50
C LEU A 553 -36.47 -2.36 -34.26
N LEU A 554 -37.28 -3.42 -34.24
CA LEU A 554 -37.30 -4.40 -33.15
C LEU A 554 -36.01 -5.24 -33.09
N VAL A 555 -35.42 -5.58 -34.24
CA VAL A 555 -34.10 -6.22 -34.30
C VAL A 555 -33.01 -5.29 -33.76
N LEU A 556 -33.04 -4.00 -34.12
CA LEU A 556 -32.16 -2.98 -33.53
C LEU A 556 -32.35 -2.91 -32.01
N ARG A 557 -33.59 -2.89 -31.52
CA ARG A 557 -33.90 -2.88 -30.09
C ARG A 557 -33.29 -4.09 -29.37
N TRP A 558 -33.48 -5.30 -29.91
CA TRP A 558 -32.85 -6.50 -29.36
C TRP A 558 -31.33 -6.39 -29.31
N PHE A 559 -30.71 -5.94 -30.40
CA PHE A 559 -29.26 -5.72 -30.48
C PHE A 559 -28.76 -4.72 -29.41
N LEU A 560 -29.40 -3.55 -29.27
CA LEU A 560 -29.01 -2.53 -28.30
C LEU A 560 -29.17 -3.00 -26.84
N ILE A 561 -30.28 -3.71 -26.55
CA ILE A 561 -30.54 -4.26 -25.21
C ILE A 561 -29.49 -5.30 -24.83
N ALA A 562 -29.05 -6.12 -25.78
CA ALA A 562 -28.03 -7.12 -25.54
C ALA A 562 -26.67 -6.51 -25.12
N LEU A 563 -26.31 -5.33 -25.62
CA LEU A 563 -25.00 -4.70 -25.38
C LEU A 563 -24.69 -4.52 -23.90
N ARG A 564 -25.68 -4.17 -23.06
CA ARG A 564 -25.42 -3.95 -21.63
C ARG A 564 -24.95 -5.23 -20.94
N SER A 565 -25.66 -6.35 -21.11
CA SER A 565 -25.27 -7.62 -20.48
C SER A 565 -24.10 -8.30 -21.20
N GLN A 566 -23.92 -8.03 -22.50
CA GLN A 566 -22.76 -8.51 -23.25
C GLN A 566 -21.46 -7.86 -22.76
N LEU A 567 -21.49 -6.56 -22.43
CA LEU A 567 -20.27 -5.77 -22.16
C LEU A 567 -20.00 -5.52 -20.67
N TYR A 568 -21.02 -5.49 -19.82
CA TYR A 568 -20.87 -5.43 -18.36
C TYR A 568 -20.93 -6.82 -17.73
N VAL A 569 -20.00 -7.68 -18.14
CA VAL A 569 -19.93 -9.08 -17.69
C VAL A 569 -19.57 -9.16 -16.20
N GLY A 570 -20.24 -10.07 -15.47
CA GLY A 570 -19.99 -10.32 -14.04
C GLY A 570 -20.68 -9.36 -13.07
N VAL A 571 -21.60 -8.54 -13.58
CA VAL A 571 -22.51 -7.72 -12.79
C VAL A 571 -23.77 -8.54 -12.52
N ASP A 572 -24.10 -8.76 -11.25
CA ASP A 572 -25.39 -9.36 -10.91
C ASP A 572 -26.51 -8.35 -11.24
N LEU A 573 -27.07 -8.49 -12.44
CA LEU A 573 -28.19 -7.69 -12.93
C LEU A 573 -29.54 -8.27 -12.45
N GLN A 574 -29.53 -9.35 -11.65
CA GLN A 574 -30.73 -10.02 -11.14
C GLN A 574 -31.10 -9.59 -9.71
N THR A 575 -30.18 -9.00 -8.96
CA THR A 575 -30.50 -8.41 -7.64
C THR A 575 -30.94 -6.95 -7.79
N PRO A 576 -32.19 -6.58 -7.45
CA PRO A 576 -32.53 -5.18 -7.27
C PRO A 576 -31.65 -4.61 -6.15
N PRO A 577 -31.22 -3.33 -6.23
CA PRO A 577 -30.43 -2.72 -5.18
C PRO A 577 -31.19 -2.81 -3.86
N THR A 578 -30.75 -3.67 -2.96
CA THR A 578 -31.31 -3.77 -1.62
C THR A 578 -31.06 -2.43 -0.93
N LEU A 579 -32.13 -1.64 -0.74
CA LEU A 579 -32.15 -0.52 0.19
C LEU A 579 -31.70 -1.05 1.55
N LYS A 580 -30.52 -0.61 2.02
CA LYS A 580 -30.22 -0.66 3.46
C LYS A 580 -31.33 0.12 4.18
N PRO A 581 -32.02 -0.47 5.17
CA PRO A 581 -33.13 0.18 5.84
C PRO A 581 -32.61 1.11 6.95
N THR A 582 -31.95 2.21 6.61
CA THR A 582 -31.67 3.31 7.57
C THR A 582 -31.41 4.63 6.83
N ALA A 583 -32.45 5.30 6.35
CA ALA A 583 -32.41 6.76 6.13
C ALA A 583 -33.83 7.34 6.10
N SER A 584 -34.03 8.37 6.92
CA SER A 584 -35.22 9.18 7.11
C SER A 584 -35.88 9.70 5.80
N PRO A 585 -37.22 9.95 5.76
CA PRO A 585 -37.99 10.22 4.54
C PRO A 585 -37.78 11.60 3.88
N THR A 586 -36.78 12.40 4.25
CA THR A 586 -36.74 13.83 3.86
C THR A 586 -35.58 14.24 2.95
N SER A 587 -34.94 13.30 2.25
CA SER A 587 -33.93 13.65 1.22
C SER A 587 -34.40 13.31 -0.20
N LYS A 588 -34.43 14.32 -1.08
CA LYS A 588 -34.69 14.17 -2.51
C LYS A 588 -33.72 13.13 -3.12
N PRO A 589 -34.17 12.21 -3.99
CA PRO A 589 -33.30 11.20 -4.58
C PRO A 589 -32.36 11.87 -5.59
N LYS A 590 -31.11 12.10 -5.17
CA LYS A 590 -29.99 12.43 -6.05
C LYS A 590 -28.97 11.30 -5.97
N THR A 591 -29.26 10.17 -6.59
CA THR A 591 -28.26 9.12 -6.82
C THR A 591 -28.44 8.56 -8.23
N LYS A 592 -27.62 9.05 -9.18
CA LYS A 592 -27.35 8.31 -10.42
C LYS A 592 -26.78 6.96 -10.00
N THR A 593 -27.48 5.88 -10.32
CA THR A 593 -27.05 4.50 -10.07
C THR A 593 -25.68 4.31 -10.72
N LYS A 594 -24.63 4.16 -9.92
CA LYS A 594 -23.25 4.07 -10.43
C LYS A 594 -23.09 2.69 -11.08
N LEU A 595 -23.01 2.65 -12.42
CA LEU A 595 -22.78 1.40 -13.16
C LEU A 595 -21.48 0.72 -12.65
N PRO A 596 -21.53 -0.58 -12.30
CA PRO A 596 -20.38 -1.31 -11.78
C PRO A 596 -19.27 -1.50 -12.81
N SER A 597 -18.05 -1.74 -12.33
CA SER A 597 -16.86 -1.98 -13.15
C SER A 597 -16.96 -3.31 -13.90
N ILE A 598 -16.51 -3.35 -15.17
CA ILE A 598 -16.44 -4.59 -15.96
C ILE A 598 -15.47 -5.58 -15.32
N ARG A 599 -15.75 -6.89 -15.45
CA ARG A 599 -14.85 -8.00 -15.14
C ARG A 599 -14.59 -8.87 -16.37
N LYS A 600 -13.43 -9.55 -16.40
CA LYS A 600 -13.04 -10.49 -17.47
C LYS A 600 -13.67 -11.87 -17.24
N PRO A 601 -14.50 -12.42 -18.14
CA PRO A 601 -14.97 -13.80 -18.03
C PRO A 601 -13.85 -14.85 -18.09
N LEU A 602 -14.12 -16.05 -17.57
CA LEU A 602 -13.19 -17.19 -17.62
C LEU A 602 -12.93 -17.58 -19.08
N ASN A 603 -11.68 -17.87 -19.40
CA ASN A 603 -11.30 -18.33 -20.74
C ASN A 603 -11.90 -19.72 -20.97
N ALA A 604 -12.75 -19.83 -21.99
CA ALA A 604 -13.41 -21.08 -22.28
C ALA A 604 -12.41 -22.14 -22.77
N PHE A 605 -12.59 -23.38 -22.32
CA PHE A 605 -11.82 -24.51 -22.85
C PHE A 605 -12.52 -25.15 -24.05
N LEU A 606 -11.78 -25.88 -24.90
CA LEU A 606 -12.32 -26.48 -26.11
C LEU A 606 -13.43 -27.47 -25.77
N GLY A 607 -14.61 -27.33 -26.37
CA GLY A 607 -15.77 -28.18 -26.11
C GLY A 607 -16.59 -27.83 -24.89
N GLU A 608 -16.26 -26.73 -24.19
CA GLU A 608 -17.09 -26.21 -23.10
C GLU A 608 -18.47 -25.82 -23.62
N LEU A 609 -19.52 -26.17 -22.86
CA LEU A 609 -20.92 -25.99 -23.23
C LEU A 609 -21.65 -25.05 -22.26
N PHE A 610 -22.61 -24.29 -22.79
CA PHE A 610 -23.59 -23.57 -21.98
C PHE A 610 -25.00 -23.75 -22.55
N LEU A 611 -25.87 -24.34 -21.74
CA LEU A 611 -27.25 -24.69 -22.10
C LEU A 611 -28.18 -24.06 -21.06
N ALA A 612 -29.03 -23.13 -21.49
CA ALA A 612 -29.94 -22.42 -20.59
C ALA A 612 -31.23 -21.98 -21.29
N SER A 613 -32.30 -21.83 -20.52
CA SER A 613 -33.55 -21.23 -20.98
C SER A 613 -33.97 -20.05 -20.11
N TRP A 614 -34.84 -19.21 -20.66
CA TRP A 614 -35.47 -18.11 -19.94
C TRP A 614 -36.94 -18.07 -20.31
N THR A 615 -37.81 -18.00 -19.31
CA THR A 615 -39.25 -17.84 -19.53
C THR A 615 -39.70 -16.48 -19.04
N ASP A 616 -40.28 -15.70 -19.94
CA ASP A 616 -40.83 -14.38 -19.61
C ASP A 616 -42.08 -14.55 -18.72
N PRO A 617 -42.11 -13.96 -17.50
CA PRO A 617 -43.22 -14.16 -16.57
C PRO A 617 -44.57 -13.66 -17.10
N ALA A 618 -44.56 -12.59 -17.92
CA ALA A 618 -45.77 -11.91 -18.39
C ALA A 618 -46.33 -12.57 -19.65
N THR A 619 -45.47 -12.85 -20.63
CA THR A 619 -45.88 -13.38 -21.94
C THR A 619 -45.81 -14.89 -22.03
N ARG A 620 -45.16 -15.57 -21.07
CA ARG A 620 -44.85 -17.01 -21.10
C ARG A 620 -44.01 -17.44 -22.31
N THR A 621 -43.40 -16.49 -23.01
CA THR A 621 -42.47 -16.76 -24.10
C THR A 621 -41.19 -17.35 -23.52
N GLN A 622 -40.69 -18.44 -24.10
CA GLN A 622 -39.43 -19.08 -23.69
C GLN A 622 -38.38 -18.95 -24.79
N THR A 623 -37.19 -18.48 -24.44
CA THR A 623 -35.98 -18.58 -25.25
C THR A 623 -35.09 -19.72 -24.76
N ARG A 624 -34.35 -20.34 -25.69
CA ARG A 624 -33.34 -21.36 -25.40
C ARG A 624 -32.03 -20.94 -26.02
N LEU A 625 -30.94 -21.02 -25.24
CA LEU A 625 -29.57 -20.79 -25.70
C LEU A 625 -28.81 -22.11 -25.64
N VAL A 626 -28.08 -22.39 -26.71
CA VAL A 626 -27.00 -23.38 -26.72
C VAL A 626 -25.72 -22.69 -27.20
N ALA A 627 -24.63 -22.85 -26.47
CA ALA A 627 -23.33 -22.31 -26.84
C ALA A 627 -22.24 -23.35 -26.63
N GLU A 628 -21.23 -23.31 -27.50
CA GLU A 628 -20.08 -24.21 -27.46
C GLU A 628 -18.79 -23.46 -27.82
N GLN A 629 -17.71 -23.76 -27.10
CA GLN A 629 -16.36 -23.37 -27.52
C GLN A 629 -15.87 -24.32 -28.61
N VAL A 630 -16.03 -23.94 -29.88
CA VAL A 630 -15.78 -24.78 -31.06
C VAL A 630 -14.32 -24.82 -31.52
N SER A 631 -13.49 -23.86 -31.07
CA SER A 631 -12.04 -23.84 -31.34
C SER A 631 -11.28 -23.18 -30.19
N HIS A 632 -10.05 -23.64 -29.94
CA HIS A 632 -9.15 -23.07 -28.92
C HIS A 632 -8.07 -22.14 -29.50
N HIS A 633 -7.53 -22.48 -30.68
CA HIS A 633 -6.52 -21.67 -31.38
C HIS A 633 -6.89 -21.49 -32.87
N PRO A 634 -7.43 -20.32 -33.28
CA PRO A 634 -7.86 -19.22 -32.41
C PRO A 634 -9.09 -19.61 -31.55
N PRO A 635 -9.37 -18.90 -30.44
CA PRO A 635 -10.54 -19.17 -29.60
C PRO A 635 -11.81 -18.72 -30.33
N ILE A 636 -12.75 -19.63 -30.50
CA ILE A 636 -14.02 -19.35 -31.18
C ILE A 636 -15.15 -19.95 -30.35
N THR A 637 -16.13 -19.13 -30.03
CA THR A 637 -17.39 -19.54 -29.41
C THR A 637 -18.49 -19.44 -30.46
N ALA A 638 -19.26 -20.50 -30.62
CA ALA A 638 -20.49 -20.50 -31.40
C ALA A 638 -21.70 -20.57 -30.48
N MET A 639 -22.78 -19.90 -30.86
CA MET A 639 -24.01 -19.85 -30.08
C MET A 639 -25.23 -19.85 -31.00
N HIS A 640 -26.32 -20.40 -30.47
CA HIS A 640 -27.62 -20.44 -31.10
C HIS A 640 -28.70 -20.12 -30.07
N VAL A 641 -29.54 -19.13 -30.38
CA VAL A 641 -30.71 -18.77 -29.59
C VAL A 641 -31.96 -19.04 -30.40
N SER A 642 -32.96 -19.68 -29.81
CA SER A 642 -34.25 -19.90 -30.47
C SER A 642 -35.43 -19.69 -29.53
N THR A 643 -36.54 -19.25 -30.13
CA THR A 643 -37.86 -19.15 -29.51
C THR A 643 -38.82 -19.99 -30.38
N PRO A 644 -39.41 -21.09 -29.87
CA PRO A 644 -40.39 -21.87 -30.62
C PRO A 644 -41.79 -21.23 -30.63
N ALA A 645 -42.08 -20.28 -29.73
CA ALA A 645 -43.36 -19.58 -29.66
C ALA A 645 -43.50 -18.48 -30.75
N HIS A 646 -44.74 -18.03 -30.99
CA HIS A 646 -45.05 -16.83 -31.77
C HIS A 646 -44.53 -16.77 -33.22
N GLY A 647 -44.40 -17.92 -33.89
CA GLY A 647 -43.98 -17.96 -35.29
C GLY A 647 -42.46 -18.01 -35.49
N GLY A 648 -41.69 -18.27 -34.43
CA GLY A 648 -40.30 -18.69 -34.51
C GLY A 648 -39.30 -17.56 -34.80
N VAL A 649 -38.42 -17.28 -33.84
CA VAL A 649 -37.21 -16.46 -34.09
C VAL A 649 -36.01 -17.31 -33.70
N ARG A 650 -34.99 -17.32 -34.57
CA ARG A 650 -33.68 -17.92 -34.25
C ARG A 650 -32.54 -16.99 -34.60
N ALA A 651 -31.47 -17.08 -33.84
CA ALA A 651 -30.24 -16.34 -34.09
C ALA A 651 -29.04 -17.28 -33.93
N ASP A 652 -28.22 -17.35 -34.98
CA ASP A 652 -26.94 -18.05 -34.97
C ASP A 652 -25.83 -17.00 -34.92
N GLY A 653 -24.86 -17.19 -34.03
CA GLY A 653 -23.71 -16.29 -33.92
C GLY A 653 -22.44 -17.05 -33.63
N TYR A 654 -21.31 -16.53 -34.10
CA TYR A 654 -20.00 -17.02 -33.71
C TYR A 654 -19.02 -15.86 -33.66
N ALA A 655 -18.08 -15.93 -32.74
CA ALA A 655 -17.11 -14.88 -32.53
C ALA A 655 -15.74 -15.48 -32.20
N ARG A 656 -14.73 -15.01 -32.91
CA ARG A 656 -13.35 -15.00 -32.45
C ARG A 656 -13.11 -13.67 -31.74
N VAL A 657 -12.61 -13.74 -30.52
CA VAL A 657 -12.26 -12.54 -29.74
C VAL A 657 -10.76 -12.35 -29.78
N GLU A 658 -10.32 -11.16 -30.21
CA GLU A 658 -8.92 -10.73 -30.15
C GLU A 658 -8.80 -9.56 -29.19
N MET A 659 -7.83 -9.60 -28.27
CA MET A 659 -7.65 -8.52 -27.30
C MET A 659 -6.29 -7.88 -27.48
N THR A 660 -6.26 -6.57 -27.71
CA THR A 660 -5.02 -5.80 -27.90
C THR A 660 -4.93 -4.68 -26.86
N PHE A 661 -3.77 -4.57 -26.22
CA PHE A 661 -3.49 -3.47 -25.29
C PHE A 661 -2.77 -2.34 -26.02
N SER A 662 -3.23 -1.12 -25.80
CA SER A 662 -2.65 0.09 -26.38
C SER A 662 -2.54 1.12 -25.27
N GLY A 663 -1.42 1.10 -24.55
CA GLY A 663 -1.14 1.82 -23.29
C GLY A 663 -2.05 3.03 -22.99
N ALA A 664 -1.86 4.12 -23.72
CA ALA A 664 -2.58 5.39 -23.49
C ALA A 664 -4.09 5.37 -23.82
N SER A 665 -4.60 4.34 -24.50
CA SER A 665 -5.97 4.25 -25.02
C SER A 665 -6.83 3.14 -24.41
N GLY A 666 -6.26 2.28 -23.56
CA GLY A 666 -6.95 1.16 -22.91
C GLY A 666 -6.84 -0.18 -23.67
N VAL A 667 -7.76 -1.10 -23.40
CA VAL A 667 -7.84 -2.42 -24.07
C VAL A 667 -8.85 -2.34 -25.21
N LEU A 668 -8.46 -2.77 -26.41
CA LEU A 668 -9.35 -2.96 -27.56
C LEU A 668 -9.67 -4.43 -27.71
N ILE A 669 -10.95 -4.77 -27.60
CA ILE A 669 -11.51 -6.10 -27.83
C ILE A 669 -12.14 -6.09 -29.23
N ARG A 670 -11.53 -6.82 -30.15
CA ARG A 670 -12.06 -7.03 -31.50
C ARG A 670 -12.91 -8.29 -31.54
N GLN A 671 -14.11 -8.16 -32.10
CA GLN A 671 -15.04 -9.29 -32.26
C GLN A 671 -15.12 -9.68 -33.74
N VAL A 672 -14.34 -10.70 -34.11
CA VAL A 672 -14.27 -11.20 -35.48
C VAL A 672 -15.34 -12.28 -35.69
N GLY A 673 -16.38 -11.92 -36.43
CA GLY A 673 -17.52 -12.78 -36.73
C GLY A 673 -18.77 -11.95 -36.98
N HIS A 674 -19.92 -12.61 -37.03
CA HIS A 674 -21.22 -11.96 -37.18
C HIS A 674 -22.32 -12.89 -36.65
N ALA A 675 -23.51 -12.32 -36.53
CA ALA A 675 -24.71 -13.08 -36.22
C ALA A 675 -25.69 -13.01 -37.40
N THR A 676 -26.49 -14.07 -37.56
CA THR A 676 -27.65 -14.07 -38.43
C THR A 676 -28.89 -14.35 -37.62
N LEU A 677 -29.88 -13.48 -37.72
CA LEU A 677 -31.19 -13.66 -37.11
C LEU A 677 -32.21 -13.96 -38.20
N ARG A 678 -33.07 -14.95 -37.98
CA ARG A 678 -34.15 -15.32 -38.89
C ARG A 678 -35.49 -15.23 -38.18
N VAL A 679 -36.42 -14.52 -38.80
CA VAL A 679 -37.82 -14.44 -38.38
C VAL A 679 -38.60 -15.43 -39.23
N GLU A 680 -38.84 -16.63 -38.71
CA GLU A 680 -39.36 -17.77 -39.49
C GLU A 680 -40.71 -17.47 -40.13
N ARG A 681 -41.61 -16.82 -39.39
CA ARG A 681 -42.94 -16.42 -39.88
C ARG A 681 -42.93 -15.66 -41.21
N TYR A 682 -41.90 -14.86 -41.45
CA TYR A 682 -41.80 -14.01 -42.65
C TYR A 682 -40.70 -14.48 -43.62
N GLY A 683 -39.96 -15.54 -43.28
CA GLY A 683 -38.79 -15.96 -44.05
C GLY A 683 -37.73 -14.87 -44.19
N GLU A 684 -37.63 -13.98 -43.21
CA GLU A 684 -36.77 -12.79 -43.26
C GLU A 684 -35.48 -13.03 -42.48
N ASP A 685 -34.35 -12.81 -43.14
CA ASP A 685 -33.02 -12.96 -42.57
C ASP A 685 -32.42 -11.57 -42.29
N TYR A 686 -31.71 -11.44 -41.17
CA TYR A 686 -30.97 -10.27 -40.77
C TYR A 686 -29.51 -10.61 -40.56
N LEU A 687 -28.62 -9.79 -41.10
CA LEU A 687 -27.19 -9.80 -40.78
C LEU A 687 -26.93 -8.79 -39.68
N VAL A 688 -26.38 -9.24 -38.55
CA VAL A 688 -26.18 -8.44 -37.33
C VAL A 688 -24.69 -8.43 -36.96
N PRO A 689 -24.11 -7.24 -36.70
CA PRO A 689 -22.68 -7.10 -36.44
C PRO A 689 -22.33 -7.44 -34.99
N LEU A 690 -21.07 -7.78 -34.75
CA LEU A 690 -20.48 -7.85 -33.42
C LEU A 690 -19.53 -6.66 -33.26
N PRO A 691 -19.89 -5.63 -32.48
CA PRO A 691 -19.10 -4.40 -32.44
C PRO A 691 -17.78 -4.56 -31.69
N ASP A 692 -16.76 -3.85 -32.15
CA ASP A 692 -15.49 -3.71 -31.41
C ASP A 692 -15.70 -2.87 -30.15
N VAL A 693 -15.02 -3.24 -29.07
CA VAL A 693 -15.20 -2.65 -27.75
C VAL A 693 -13.89 -2.11 -27.24
N ARG A 694 -13.89 -0.86 -26.80
CA ARG A 694 -12.77 -0.27 -26.07
C ARG A 694 -13.08 -0.22 -24.58
N VAL A 695 -12.22 -0.80 -23.77
CA VAL A 695 -12.28 -0.69 -22.31
C VAL A 695 -11.52 0.56 -21.88
N ARG A 696 -12.18 1.43 -21.13
CA ARG A 696 -11.68 2.71 -20.61
C ARG A 696 -11.71 2.71 -19.08
N GLY A 697 -11.19 3.77 -18.45
CA GLY A 697 -11.28 3.97 -17.00
C GLY A 697 -10.17 3.31 -16.17
N PHE A 698 -9.06 2.93 -16.81
CA PHE A 698 -7.89 2.36 -16.12
C PHE A 698 -7.27 3.33 -15.11
N LEU A 699 -7.09 4.60 -15.47
CA LEU A 699 -6.54 5.64 -14.58
C LEU A 699 -7.46 6.00 -13.40
N SER A 700 -8.76 5.74 -13.52
CA SER A 700 -9.76 6.06 -12.49
C SER A 700 -10.17 4.84 -11.65
N GLY A 701 -9.60 3.65 -11.93
CA GLY A 701 -9.92 2.39 -11.26
C GLY A 701 -11.33 1.84 -11.51
N CYS A 702 -12.12 2.45 -12.40
CA CYS A 702 -13.49 2.04 -12.72
C CYS A 702 -13.61 1.72 -14.20
N LEU A 703 -13.45 0.44 -14.56
CA LEU A 703 -13.40 0.01 -15.95
C LEU A 703 -14.77 0.06 -16.61
N TYR A 704 -14.83 0.59 -17.83
CA TYR A 704 -16.07 0.67 -18.58
C TYR A 704 -15.92 0.43 -20.09
N PRO A 705 -16.96 -0.15 -20.73
CA PRO A 705 -16.94 -0.41 -22.15
C PRO A 705 -17.35 0.84 -22.91
N GLU A 706 -16.81 0.99 -24.11
CA GLU A 706 -17.15 2.05 -25.04
C GLU A 706 -17.11 1.47 -26.45
N ILE A 707 -18.19 1.65 -27.20
CA ILE A 707 -18.28 1.25 -28.61
C ILE A 707 -18.04 2.50 -29.45
N GLY A 708 -17.27 2.35 -30.52
CA GLY A 708 -17.08 3.40 -31.52
C GLY A 708 -17.25 2.86 -32.92
N GLY A 709 -17.55 3.75 -33.86
CA GLY A 709 -17.67 3.43 -35.28
C GLY A 709 -19.13 3.29 -35.74
N THR A 710 -19.28 2.96 -37.02
CA THR A 710 -20.57 2.80 -37.67
C THR A 710 -20.76 1.33 -38.05
N TYR A 711 -21.92 0.79 -37.73
CA TYR A 711 -22.28 -0.60 -37.98
C TYR A 711 -23.65 -0.67 -38.67
N HIS A 712 -23.87 -1.74 -39.41
CA HIS A 712 -25.12 -1.94 -40.16
C HIS A 712 -25.82 -3.22 -39.72
N ILE A 713 -27.14 -3.16 -39.55
CA ILE A 713 -28.02 -4.34 -39.46
C ILE A 713 -28.81 -4.39 -40.76
N VAL A 714 -28.74 -5.50 -41.48
CA VAL A 714 -29.26 -5.58 -42.86
C VAL A 714 -30.30 -6.68 -42.95
N GLY A 715 -31.54 -6.32 -43.31
CA GLY A 715 -32.64 -7.27 -43.50
C GLY A 715 -32.84 -7.66 -44.97
N SER A 716 -33.32 -8.88 -45.21
CA SER A 716 -33.66 -9.36 -46.56
C SER A 716 -34.92 -8.72 -47.15
N SER A 717 -35.68 -7.96 -46.36
CA SER A 717 -36.86 -7.20 -46.81
C SER A 717 -36.53 -5.90 -47.55
N GLY A 718 -35.25 -5.56 -47.68
CA GLY A 718 -34.79 -4.28 -48.26
C GLY A 718 -34.70 -3.14 -47.25
N VAL A 719 -34.99 -3.39 -45.96
CA VAL A 719 -34.79 -2.42 -44.88
C VAL A 719 -33.42 -2.64 -44.22
N ALA A 720 -32.70 -1.55 -43.96
CA ALA A 720 -31.43 -1.57 -43.26
C ALA A 720 -31.43 -0.57 -42.09
N VAL A 721 -30.55 -0.83 -41.13
CA VAL A 721 -30.30 0.05 -39.98
C VAL A 721 -28.82 0.41 -40.00
N GLU A 722 -28.52 1.70 -39.91
CA GLU A 722 -27.17 2.19 -39.66
C GLU A 722 -27.11 2.71 -38.23
N VAL A 723 -26.14 2.24 -37.44
CA VAL A 723 -25.94 2.61 -36.04
C VAL A 723 -24.54 3.19 -35.90
N ARG A 724 -24.46 4.46 -35.49
CA ARG A 724 -23.22 5.17 -35.20
C ARG A 724 -23.05 5.27 -33.69
N PHE A 725 -22.06 4.56 -33.16
CA PHE A 725 -21.68 4.66 -31.76
C PHE A 725 -20.66 5.77 -31.54
N SER A 726 -20.84 6.49 -30.44
CA SER A 726 -19.94 7.54 -29.99
C SER A 726 -19.75 7.49 -28.48
N GLY A 727 -18.69 8.13 -28.01
CA GLY A 727 -18.23 7.98 -26.64
C GLY A 727 -17.72 9.29 -26.04
N GLU A 728 -17.19 9.19 -24.82
CA GLU A 728 -16.64 10.30 -24.05
C GLU A 728 -15.28 10.70 -24.65
N GLY A 729 -15.31 11.57 -25.67
CA GLY A 729 -14.13 12.25 -26.20
C GLY A 729 -13.66 13.37 -25.27
N VAL A 730 -12.39 13.79 -25.42
CA VAL A 730 -11.63 14.68 -24.51
C VAL A 730 -12.33 16.03 -24.21
N PHE A 731 -13.29 16.48 -25.02
CA PHE A 731 -13.87 17.82 -24.87
C PHE A 731 -15.40 17.94 -24.75
N ARG A 732 -16.23 16.89 -24.96
CA ARG A 732 -17.70 17.00 -24.80
C ARG A 732 -18.59 15.75 -25.03
N GLY A 733 -18.06 14.53 -25.08
CA GLY A 733 -18.87 13.34 -25.42
C GLY A 733 -19.71 12.79 -24.25
N ARG A 734 -20.87 12.20 -24.52
CA ARG A 734 -21.64 11.41 -23.53
C ARG A 734 -21.26 9.94 -23.67
N ARG A 735 -20.92 9.29 -22.56
CA ARG A 735 -20.57 7.87 -22.52
C ARG A 735 -21.69 7.00 -23.10
N ASN A 736 -21.31 5.96 -23.85
CA ASN A 736 -22.22 4.96 -24.43
C ASN A 736 -23.31 5.54 -25.34
N ALA A 737 -23.05 6.69 -25.98
CA ALA A 737 -23.99 7.33 -26.86
C ALA A 737 -24.08 6.62 -28.22
N PHE A 738 -25.26 6.67 -28.84
CA PHE A 738 -25.45 6.21 -30.21
C PHE A 738 -26.55 7.00 -30.90
N GLU A 739 -26.46 7.01 -32.23
CA GLU A 739 -27.49 7.47 -33.14
C GLU A 739 -27.68 6.40 -34.20
N ALA A 740 -28.93 6.04 -34.48
CA ALA A 740 -29.27 5.06 -35.49
C ALA A 740 -30.40 5.55 -36.38
N ARG A 741 -30.38 5.11 -37.63
CA ARG A 741 -31.43 5.37 -38.62
C ARG A 741 -31.88 4.07 -39.27
N VAL A 742 -33.19 3.92 -39.40
CA VAL A 742 -33.83 2.84 -40.17
C VAL A 742 -34.23 3.42 -41.52
N TYR A 743 -33.86 2.76 -42.62
CA TYR A 743 -34.09 3.25 -43.98
C TYR A 743 -34.29 2.10 -44.98
N ARG A 744 -34.88 2.38 -46.15
CA ARG A 744 -34.93 1.40 -47.25
C ARG A 744 -33.68 1.49 -48.12
N ARG A 745 -33.12 0.34 -48.45
CA ARG A 745 -31.98 0.23 -49.37
C ARG A 745 -32.42 0.64 -50.77
N GLY A 746 -31.71 1.58 -51.39
CA GLY A 746 -31.99 2.09 -52.74
C GLY A 746 -32.69 3.45 -52.78
N GLU A 747 -33.16 3.98 -51.64
CA GLU A 747 -33.63 5.37 -51.53
C GLU A 747 -32.45 6.34 -51.30
N GLU A 748 -32.61 7.65 -51.58
CA GLU A 748 -31.55 8.66 -51.43
C GLU A 748 -30.93 8.67 -50.01
N LYS A 749 -29.62 8.93 -49.91
CA LYS A 749 -28.90 9.12 -48.64
C LYS A 749 -29.53 10.28 -47.84
N GLY A 750 -30.47 9.97 -46.96
CA GLY A 750 -31.16 10.96 -46.13
C GLY A 750 -32.63 10.63 -45.80
N ALA A 751 -33.27 9.72 -46.53
CA ALA A 751 -34.65 9.29 -46.26
C ALA A 751 -34.72 8.28 -45.09
N SER A 752 -34.53 8.76 -43.86
CA SER A 752 -34.79 7.95 -42.65
C SER A 752 -36.30 7.73 -42.46
N ILE A 753 -36.66 6.55 -41.95
CA ILE A 753 -38.02 6.19 -41.55
C ILE A 753 -38.16 6.40 -40.04
N PHE A 754 -37.21 5.83 -39.30
CA PHE A 754 -37.08 6.01 -37.85
C PHE A 754 -35.69 6.52 -37.50
N GLU A 755 -35.64 7.41 -36.52
CA GLU A 755 -34.41 7.88 -35.90
C GLU A 755 -34.39 7.45 -34.44
N VAL A 756 -33.31 6.80 -34.02
CA VAL A 756 -33.15 6.29 -32.66
C VAL A 756 -31.89 6.90 -32.07
N ALA A 757 -32.00 7.57 -30.93
CA ALA A 757 -30.85 8.21 -30.30
C ALA A 757 -30.94 8.13 -28.77
N GLY A 758 -29.79 7.96 -28.14
CA GLY A 758 -29.68 7.89 -26.69
C GLY A 758 -28.38 7.27 -26.23
N CYS A 759 -28.42 6.63 -25.06
CA CYS A 759 -27.31 5.88 -24.49
C CYS A 759 -27.72 4.43 -24.29
N TRP A 760 -27.04 3.50 -24.93
CA TRP A 760 -27.44 2.08 -24.91
C TRP A 760 -27.37 1.46 -23.51
N SER A 761 -26.63 2.07 -22.57
CA SER A 761 -26.57 1.63 -21.17
C SER A 761 -27.63 2.26 -20.24
N GLU A 762 -28.26 3.36 -20.64
CA GLU A 762 -29.19 4.14 -19.80
C GLU A 762 -30.62 4.14 -20.38
N GLY A 763 -30.75 4.48 -21.66
CA GLY A 763 -32.03 4.59 -22.35
C GLY A 763 -31.94 5.41 -23.63
N TRP A 764 -32.95 5.28 -24.48
CA TRP A 764 -33.03 5.96 -25.78
C TRP A 764 -34.47 6.29 -26.17
N THR A 765 -34.60 7.12 -27.21
CA THR A 765 -35.89 7.47 -27.80
C THR A 765 -35.93 7.07 -29.26
N VAL A 766 -37.10 6.65 -29.73
CA VAL A 766 -37.42 6.39 -31.13
C VAL A 766 -38.31 7.50 -31.64
N LYS A 767 -37.94 8.11 -32.77
CA LYS A 767 -38.72 9.15 -33.44
C LYS A 767 -39.09 8.72 -34.84
N ASP A 768 -40.28 9.14 -35.27
CA ASP A 768 -40.65 9.14 -36.67
C ASP A 768 -39.87 10.26 -37.38
N ALA A 769 -39.09 9.91 -38.41
CA ALA A 769 -38.20 10.85 -39.07
C ALA A 769 -38.93 11.95 -39.85
N ARG A 770 -40.15 11.67 -40.34
CA ARG A 770 -40.92 12.62 -41.16
C ARG A 770 -41.65 13.64 -40.30
N THR A 771 -42.17 13.21 -39.15
CA THR A 771 -42.98 14.06 -38.26
C THR A 771 -42.20 14.61 -37.07
N GLY A 772 -41.01 14.07 -36.77
CA GLY A 772 -40.22 14.40 -35.58
C GLY A 772 -40.86 13.94 -34.26
N ARG A 773 -42.01 13.26 -34.31
CA ARG A 773 -42.75 12.81 -33.12
C ARG A 773 -42.02 11.66 -32.45
N VAL A 774 -41.83 11.77 -31.14
CA VAL A 774 -41.33 10.65 -30.31
C VAL A 774 -42.41 9.57 -30.26
N LEU A 775 -42.08 8.38 -30.75
CA LEU A 775 -42.96 7.21 -30.79
C LEU A 775 -42.82 6.38 -29.52
N GLU A 776 -41.59 6.20 -29.04
CA GLU A 776 -41.27 5.35 -27.90
C GLU A 776 -40.05 5.92 -27.15
N ALA A 777 -40.03 5.73 -25.84
CA ALA A 777 -38.85 5.91 -25.00
C ALA A 777 -38.57 4.58 -24.29
N TYR A 778 -37.30 4.17 -24.30
CA TYR A 778 -36.84 2.96 -23.64
C TYR A 778 -35.90 3.33 -22.51
N GLU A 779 -36.25 2.95 -21.28
CA GLU A 779 -35.39 3.10 -20.10
C GLU A 779 -34.85 1.73 -19.69
N VAL A 780 -33.52 1.59 -19.66
CA VAL A 780 -32.88 0.28 -19.47
C VAL A 780 -33.12 -0.27 -18.06
N ASP A 781 -33.19 0.61 -17.05
CA ASP A 781 -33.38 0.25 -15.64
C ASP A 781 -34.87 0.20 -15.21
N ALA A 782 -35.81 0.38 -16.15
CA ALA A 782 -37.23 0.26 -15.81
C ALA A 782 -37.56 -1.18 -15.35
N PRO A 783 -38.39 -1.38 -14.31
CA PRO A 783 -38.68 -2.71 -13.75
C PRO A 783 -39.19 -3.73 -14.77
N GLU A 784 -40.03 -3.30 -15.71
CA GLU A 784 -40.55 -4.12 -16.82
C GLU A 784 -39.48 -4.54 -17.83
N ASN A 785 -38.35 -3.82 -17.84
CA ASN A 785 -37.16 -4.12 -18.62
C ASN A 785 -36.14 -4.91 -17.79
N GLY A 786 -36.53 -5.66 -16.76
CA GLY A 786 -35.66 -6.65 -16.12
C GLY A 786 -35.40 -7.89 -17.01
N PRO A 787 -34.25 -8.58 -16.87
CA PRO A 787 -34.07 -9.90 -17.49
C PRO A 787 -34.98 -10.94 -16.81
N ALA A 788 -35.43 -11.94 -17.57
CA ALA A 788 -36.11 -13.10 -17.00
C ALA A 788 -35.12 -13.95 -16.17
N PRO A 789 -35.59 -14.71 -15.17
CA PRO A 789 -34.74 -15.65 -14.43
C PRO A 789 -34.15 -16.71 -15.37
N MET A 790 -32.87 -17.02 -15.16
CA MET A 790 -32.18 -18.07 -15.91
C MET A 790 -32.59 -19.45 -15.36
N GLU A 791 -33.03 -20.31 -16.25
CA GLU A 791 -33.42 -21.69 -15.96
C GLU A 791 -32.33 -22.65 -16.42
N MET A 792 -31.77 -23.41 -15.47
CA MET A 792 -30.79 -24.47 -15.73
C MET A 792 -31.00 -25.63 -14.75
N PRO A 793 -30.61 -26.85 -15.11
CA PRO A 793 -30.53 -27.95 -14.14
C PRO A 793 -29.56 -27.64 -12.99
N PRO A 794 -29.78 -28.20 -11.78
CA PRO A 794 -28.81 -28.13 -10.69
C PRO A 794 -27.41 -28.59 -11.15
N VAL A 795 -26.35 -28.01 -10.57
CA VAL A 795 -24.96 -28.22 -11.01
C VAL A 795 -24.58 -29.70 -11.00
N GLU A 796 -25.11 -30.47 -10.05
CA GLU A 796 -24.87 -31.91 -9.90
C GLU A 796 -25.50 -32.73 -11.04
N ALA A 797 -26.60 -32.23 -11.62
CA ALA A 797 -27.32 -32.85 -12.72
C ALA A 797 -26.81 -32.42 -14.11
N GLN A 798 -25.98 -31.38 -14.18
CA GLN A 798 -25.34 -30.92 -15.42
C GLN A 798 -24.24 -31.88 -15.86
N ASP A 799 -23.92 -31.94 -17.15
CA ASP A 799 -22.80 -32.70 -17.68
C ASP A 799 -21.45 -32.09 -17.24
N PRO A 800 -20.37 -32.87 -17.04
CA PRO A 800 -19.05 -32.34 -16.72
C PRO A 800 -18.54 -31.26 -17.68
N TRP A 801 -18.96 -31.26 -18.95
CA TRP A 801 -18.57 -30.27 -19.97
C TRP A 801 -19.36 -28.96 -19.92
N GLU A 802 -20.42 -28.88 -19.10
CA GLU A 802 -21.19 -27.64 -18.94
C GLU A 802 -20.47 -26.65 -18.01
N SER A 803 -20.40 -25.38 -18.44
CA SER A 803 -19.61 -24.30 -17.82
C SER A 803 -19.76 -24.24 -16.30
N ARG A 804 -21.00 -24.25 -15.79
CA ARG A 804 -21.26 -24.10 -14.35
C ARG A 804 -20.76 -25.28 -13.52
N ARG A 805 -20.75 -26.50 -14.09
CA ARG A 805 -20.18 -27.70 -13.44
C ARG A 805 -18.67 -27.77 -13.63
N ALA A 806 -18.17 -27.55 -14.84
CA ALA A 806 -16.74 -27.56 -15.15
C ALA A 806 -15.96 -26.55 -14.27
N TRP A 807 -16.50 -25.34 -14.13
CA TRP A 807 -15.89 -24.25 -13.35
C TRP A 807 -16.36 -24.19 -11.89
N ALA A 808 -17.10 -25.18 -11.39
CA ALA A 808 -17.71 -25.12 -10.04
C ALA A 808 -16.70 -24.85 -8.92
N GLY A 809 -15.49 -25.42 -9.00
CA GLY A 809 -14.40 -25.17 -8.05
C GLY A 809 -13.95 -23.71 -8.05
N VAL A 810 -13.74 -23.14 -9.24
CA VAL A 810 -13.37 -21.74 -9.44
C VAL A 810 -14.48 -20.81 -8.94
N LEU A 811 -15.74 -21.09 -9.27
CA LEU A 811 -16.89 -20.30 -8.84
C LEU A 811 -17.06 -20.30 -7.30
N ARG A 812 -16.86 -21.45 -6.64
CA ARG A 812 -16.86 -21.52 -5.17
C ARG A 812 -15.75 -20.66 -4.56
N GLY A 813 -14.54 -20.73 -5.11
CA GLY A 813 -13.43 -19.89 -4.65
C GLY A 813 -13.73 -18.40 -4.81
N LEU A 814 -14.32 -17.99 -5.94
CA LEU A 814 -14.72 -16.60 -6.20
C LEU A 814 -15.79 -16.13 -5.20
N HIS A 815 -16.79 -16.96 -4.90
CA HIS A 815 -17.82 -16.63 -3.90
C HIS A 815 -17.28 -16.55 -2.47
N ALA A 816 -16.31 -17.41 -2.12
CA ALA A 816 -15.68 -17.42 -0.80
C ALA A 816 -14.63 -16.31 -0.61
N GLY A 817 -14.23 -15.61 -1.68
CA GLY A 817 -13.09 -14.70 -1.65
C GLY A 817 -11.75 -15.40 -1.43
N ASP A 818 -11.67 -16.72 -1.65
CA ASP A 818 -10.45 -17.51 -1.49
C ASP A 818 -9.66 -17.55 -2.79
N MET A 819 -8.75 -16.59 -2.92
CA MET A 819 -7.96 -16.39 -4.14
C MET A 819 -6.99 -17.54 -4.44
N ARG A 820 -6.54 -18.27 -3.41
CA ARG A 820 -5.66 -19.43 -3.61
C ARG A 820 -6.44 -20.60 -4.21
N ALA A 821 -7.65 -20.84 -3.70
CA ALA A 821 -8.53 -21.85 -4.25
C ALA A 821 -8.91 -21.55 -5.72
N VAL A 822 -9.20 -20.29 -6.05
CA VAL A 822 -9.51 -19.87 -7.43
C VAL A 822 -8.36 -20.23 -8.39
N VAL A 823 -7.12 -19.88 -8.03
CA VAL A 823 -5.95 -20.18 -8.86
C VAL A 823 -5.76 -21.69 -9.00
N ALA A 824 -5.81 -22.44 -7.91
CA ALA A 824 -5.59 -23.89 -7.92
C ALA A 824 -6.61 -24.63 -8.80
N GLU A 825 -7.91 -24.36 -8.63
CA GLU A 825 -8.99 -25.00 -9.39
C GLU A 825 -8.93 -24.63 -10.88
N LYS A 826 -8.56 -23.37 -11.18
CA LYS A 826 -8.40 -22.91 -12.56
C LYS A 826 -7.20 -23.58 -13.24
N THR A 827 -6.05 -23.63 -12.56
CA THR A 827 -4.85 -24.30 -13.09
C THR A 827 -5.10 -25.78 -13.34
N LYS A 828 -5.89 -26.44 -12.49
CA LYS A 828 -6.26 -27.86 -12.65
C LYS A 828 -6.95 -28.14 -13.98
N ILE A 829 -7.97 -27.36 -14.34
CA ILE A 829 -8.69 -27.57 -15.60
C ILE A 829 -7.81 -27.20 -16.81
N GLU A 830 -7.02 -26.12 -16.72
CA GLU A 830 -6.14 -25.68 -17.81
C GLU A 830 -5.03 -26.70 -18.10
N GLN A 831 -4.42 -27.27 -17.06
CA GLN A 831 -3.41 -28.31 -17.22
C GLN A 831 -4.01 -29.59 -17.79
N ALA A 832 -5.18 -30.01 -17.32
CA ALA A 832 -5.86 -31.19 -17.84
C ALA A 832 -6.22 -31.02 -19.33
N GLN A 833 -6.71 -29.84 -19.71
CA GLN A 833 -7.00 -29.52 -21.11
C GLN A 833 -5.74 -29.53 -21.97
N ARG A 834 -4.63 -28.92 -21.50
CA ARG A 834 -3.34 -28.97 -22.22
C ARG A 834 -2.83 -30.40 -22.42
N GLN A 835 -2.91 -31.23 -21.38
CA GLN A 835 -2.50 -32.64 -21.45
C GLN A 835 -3.38 -33.44 -22.41
N MET A 836 -4.70 -33.22 -22.37
CA MET A 836 -5.64 -33.86 -23.28
C MET A 836 -5.37 -33.47 -24.74
N ARG A 837 -5.12 -32.18 -25.02
CA ARG A 837 -4.78 -31.71 -26.37
C ARG A 837 -3.47 -32.31 -26.87
N ALA A 838 -2.46 -32.43 -26.00
CA ALA A 838 -1.19 -33.07 -26.35
C ALA A 838 -1.36 -34.56 -26.68
N SER A 839 -2.19 -35.27 -25.90
CA SER A 839 -2.50 -36.69 -26.13
C SER A 839 -3.28 -36.92 -27.43
N GLU A 840 -4.29 -36.09 -27.72
CA GLU A 840 -5.04 -36.14 -28.97
C GLU A 840 -4.14 -35.88 -30.18
N ALA A 841 -3.26 -34.88 -30.11
CA ALA A 841 -2.29 -34.58 -31.17
C ALA A 841 -1.34 -35.75 -31.44
N LEU A 842 -0.82 -36.41 -30.39
CA LEU A 842 0.01 -37.60 -30.52
C LEU A 842 -0.72 -38.78 -31.17
N ARG A 843 -2.03 -38.88 -30.96
CA ARG A 843 -2.89 -39.95 -31.51
C ARG A 843 -3.54 -39.60 -32.85
N GLY A 844 -3.30 -38.40 -33.38
CA GLY A 844 -3.96 -37.90 -34.60
C GLY A 844 -5.47 -37.72 -34.47
N ILE A 845 -5.99 -37.56 -33.25
CA ILE A 845 -7.42 -37.35 -32.99
C ILE A 845 -7.74 -35.88 -33.22
N VAL A 846 -8.70 -35.59 -34.09
CA VAL A 846 -9.22 -34.23 -34.31
C VAL A 846 -10.44 -34.01 -33.44
N TRP A 847 -10.46 -32.90 -32.70
CA TRP A 847 -11.60 -32.55 -31.86
C TRP A 847 -12.83 -32.20 -32.71
N GLU A 848 -13.95 -32.89 -32.47
CA GLU A 848 -15.22 -32.60 -33.11
C GLU A 848 -16.16 -31.87 -32.13
N PRO A 849 -16.65 -30.66 -32.48
CA PRO A 849 -17.66 -29.97 -31.70
C PRO A 849 -18.98 -30.77 -31.67
N LEU A 850 -19.68 -30.68 -30.55
CA LEU A 850 -20.85 -31.49 -30.26
C LEU A 850 -22.12 -30.93 -30.91
N LEU A 851 -22.29 -29.61 -30.90
CA LEU A 851 -23.54 -28.95 -31.28
C LEU A 851 -23.43 -28.13 -32.56
N PHE A 852 -22.21 -27.83 -33.02
CA PHE A 852 -21.97 -26.94 -34.15
C PHE A 852 -21.09 -27.60 -35.21
N ARG A 853 -21.34 -27.23 -36.47
CA ARG A 853 -20.50 -27.59 -37.61
C ARG A 853 -19.95 -26.34 -38.28
N SER A 854 -18.72 -26.45 -38.79
CA SER A 854 -18.15 -25.41 -39.64
C SER A 854 -18.52 -25.68 -41.10
N VAL A 855 -19.02 -24.67 -41.79
CA VAL A 855 -19.30 -24.69 -43.23
C VAL A 855 -18.37 -23.74 -43.98
N ALA A 856 -18.12 -24.01 -45.26
CA ALA A 856 -17.25 -23.17 -46.09
C ALA A 856 -17.85 -21.77 -46.26
N GLY A 857 -17.01 -20.74 -46.34
CA GLY A 857 -17.46 -19.35 -46.49
C GLY A 857 -18.33 -19.12 -47.73
N ALA A 858 -18.06 -19.83 -48.83
CA ALA A 858 -18.85 -19.76 -50.07
C ALA A 858 -20.30 -20.25 -49.89
N GLU A 859 -20.54 -21.15 -48.94
CA GLU A 859 -21.86 -21.72 -48.64
C GLU A 859 -22.72 -20.81 -47.74
N HIS A 860 -22.15 -19.69 -47.26
CA HIS A 860 -22.87 -18.74 -46.43
C HIS A 860 -23.76 -17.79 -47.27
N HIS A 861 -24.75 -18.35 -47.97
CA HIS A 861 -25.61 -17.60 -48.90
C HIS A 861 -26.32 -16.39 -48.28
N VAL A 862 -26.71 -16.47 -47.00
CA VAL A 862 -27.36 -15.34 -46.29
C VAL A 862 -26.40 -14.13 -46.18
N PHE A 863 -25.13 -14.35 -45.84
CA PHE A 863 -24.15 -13.27 -45.73
C PHE A 863 -23.93 -12.61 -47.09
N HIS A 864 -23.59 -13.41 -48.11
CA HIS A 864 -23.29 -12.87 -49.45
C HIS A 864 -24.46 -12.09 -50.04
N ARG A 865 -25.70 -12.56 -49.81
CA ARG A 865 -26.91 -11.85 -50.26
C ARG A 865 -27.13 -10.52 -49.56
N LEU A 866 -26.89 -10.46 -48.24
CA LEU A 866 -27.21 -9.27 -47.44
C LEU A 866 -26.07 -8.25 -47.44
N ALA A 867 -24.82 -8.71 -47.43
CA ALA A 867 -23.62 -7.88 -47.46
C ALA A 867 -23.30 -7.31 -48.85
N ASP A 868 -23.99 -7.76 -49.91
CA ASP A 868 -23.79 -7.24 -51.26
C ASP A 868 -23.94 -5.71 -51.32
N GLY A 869 -22.96 -5.04 -51.92
CA GLY A 869 -22.87 -3.57 -51.98
C GLY A 869 -22.47 -2.88 -50.66
N LEU A 870 -22.08 -3.62 -49.62
CA LEU A 870 -21.53 -3.08 -48.37
C LEU A 870 -20.04 -3.41 -48.25
N ASP A 871 -19.28 -2.52 -47.61
CA ASP A 871 -17.87 -2.76 -47.25
C ASP A 871 -17.78 -3.65 -45.99
N TRP A 872 -18.34 -4.87 -46.07
CA TRP A 872 -18.35 -5.84 -44.97
C TRP A 872 -17.74 -7.17 -45.43
N PRO A 873 -16.45 -7.43 -45.12
CA PRO A 873 -15.79 -8.66 -45.53
C PRO A 873 -16.19 -9.87 -44.67
N LEU A 874 -16.42 -11.02 -45.32
CA LEU A 874 -16.60 -12.31 -44.64
C LEU A 874 -15.26 -12.85 -44.14
N GLN A 875 -14.97 -12.67 -42.85
CA GLN A 875 -13.68 -13.07 -42.24
C GLN A 875 -13.58 -14.57 -41.90
N HIS A 876 -14.18 -15.44 -42.71
CA HIS A 876 -14.30 -16.89 -42.45
C HIS A 876 -12.95 -17.61 -42.25
N GLU A 877 -11.87 -17.18 -42.93
CA GLU A 877 -10.54 -17.73 -42.71
C GLU A 877 -10.04 -17.53 -41.27
N LYS A 878 -10.37 -16.38 -40.66
CA LYS A 878 -9.99 -16.07 -39.27
C LYS A 878 -10.82 -16.84 -38.25
N THR A 879 -11.98 -17.37 -38.64
CA THR A 879 -12.92 -18.10 -37.79
C THR A 879 -13.01 -19.59 -38.13
N LYS A 880 -12.06 -20.14 -38.90
CA LYS A 880 -12.07 -21.55 -39.34
C LYS A 880 -13.38 -21.97 -40.02
N GLY A 881 -13.93 -21.08 -40.84
CA GLY A 881 -15.21 -21.23 -41.51
C GLY A 881 -16.35 -20.53 -40.78
N VAL A 882 -17.57 -20.91 -41.14
CA VAL A 882 -18.81 -20.34 -40.62
C VAL A 882 -19.47 -21.37 -39.72
N TRP A 883 -19.72 -21.02 -38.47
CA TRP A 883 -20.30 -21.96 -37.52
C TRP A 883 -21.82 -21.93 -37.56
N ARG A 884 -22.44 -23.10 -37.69
CA ARG A 884 -23.89 -23.31 -37.69
C ARG A 884 -24.27 -24.38 -36.69
N VAL A 885 -25.39 -24.18 -36.00
CA VAL A 885 -25.94 -25.23 -35.13
C VAL A 885 -26.33 -26.44 -35.97
N ASP A 886 -26.15 -27.63 -35.41
CA ASP A 886 -26.67 -28.88 -35.93
C ASP A 886 -27.94 -29.24 -35.15
N ASP A 887 -29.09 -28.92 -35.74
CA ASP A 887 -30.41 -29.12 -35.12
C ASP A 887 -30.67 -30.58 -34.74
N GLU A 888 -30.13 -31.55 -35.48
CA GLU A 888 -30.29 -32.97 -35.15
C GLU A 888 -29.47 -33.35 -33.94
N ARG A 889 -28.21 -32.89 -33.85
CA ARG A 889 -27.37 -33.12 -32.67
C ARG A 889 -27.95 -32.50 -31.42
N VAL A 890 -28.49 -31.28 -31.50
CA VAL A 890 -29.15 -30.61 -30.37
C VAL A 890 -30.38 -31.38 -29.90
N LYS A 891 -31.21 -31.89 -30.83
CA LYS A 891 -32.42 -32.67 -30.49
C LYS A 891 -32.11 -34.02 -29.85
N ASN A 892 -31.03 -34.68 -30.29
CA ASN A 892 -30.65 -36.01 -29.84
C ASN A 892 -29.65 -36.01 -28.67
N LEU A 893 -29.35 -34.83 -28.11
CA LEU A 893 -28.36 -34.66 -27.05
C LEU A 893 -28.80 -35.33 -25.74
N GLN A 894 -27.98 -36.26 -25.22
CA GLN A 894 -28.23 -36.96 -23.94
C GLN A 894 -26.99 -36.94 -23.05
N ARG A 895 -27.18 -36.71 -21.74
CA ARG A 895 -26.10 -36.73 -20.73
C ARG A 895 -25.78 -38.18 -20.32
N PRO A 896 -24.50 -38.57 -20.13
CA PRO A 896 -23.32 -37.75 -20.33
C PRO A 896 -22.97 -37.58 -21.82
N PHE A 897 -22.65 -36.35 -22.22
CA PHE A 897 -22.49 -35.96 -23.63
C PHE A 897 -21.32 -36.65 -24.33
N ARG A 898 -20.26 -36.99 -23.58
CA ARG A 898 -19.02 -37.57 -24.11
C ARG A 898 -18.63 -38.87 -23.38
N GLY A 899 -19.62 -39.61 -22.87
CA GLY A 899 -19.38 -40.86 -22.14
C GLY A 899 -18.57 -40.64 -20.86
N GLU A 900 -17.47 -41.38 -20.70
CA GLU A 900 -16.58 -41.27 -19.54
C GLU A 900 -15.61 -40.08 -19.62
N LEU A 901 -15.44 -39.47 -20.80
CA LEU A 901 -14.51 -38.37 -20.98
C LEU A 901 -15.03 -37.09 -20.30
N THR A 902 -14.21 -36.50 -19.42
CA THR A 902 -14.51 -35.23 -18.74
C THR A 902 -13.52 -34.13 -19.16
N PRO A 903 -13.77 -32.85 -18.82
CA PRO A 903 -12.78 -31.80 -19.02
C PRO A 903 -11.45 -32.03 -18.27
N PHE A 904 -11.41 -32.96 -17.33
CA PHE A 904 -10.22 -33.31 -16.55
C PHE A 904 -9.46 -34.53 -17.11
N GLY A 905 -9.97 -35.17 -18.17
CA GLY A 905 -9.44 -36.43 -18.69
C GLY A 905 -10.47 -37.57 -18.63
N TYR A 906 -10.00 -38.77 -19.00
CA TYR A 906 -10.69 -40.04 -18.77
C TYR A 906 -10.54 -40.47 -17.31
#